data_AF-A0A945WYS5-F1
#
_entry.id   AF-A0A945WYS5-F1
#
_cell.length_a   1.000
_cell.length_b   1.000
_cell.length_c   1.000
_cell.angle_alpha   90.00
_cell.angle_beta   90.00
_cell.angle_gamma   90.00
#
_symmetry.space_group_name_H-M   'P 1'
#
loop_
_entity.id
_entity.type
_entity.pdbx_description
1 polymer ?
#
loop_
_entity_poly.entity_id
_entity_poly.type
_entity_poly.pdbx_seq_one_letter_code
_entity_poly.pdbx_strand_id
1 'polypeptide(L)'
;MLKSVFVVFLFSGAILLHAVPQQFVVSEDGNDHWPGSSRRPFRTLEAARDAARVTRTPAVIQVRPGNYRLTASFVLNARDADLVFRGEKRRKARISGGVHIPADRLRKVIDPELLARLPEAARSKVVSGNLADLASSEELGSMPDYWREPSGFAELTIDGKRLRFARWPNHGWATIPNVLSDRPPRFQYDGARPEQWDLEQGVWLHGYWFYEWIDETVRIKTVDPVAKTIELAVRPTYRGIGNSYKRGLRRFRAINVLSELDEPGEYWLDYESGQFVVWPRTRLTSRTRIEVSVLRAPLVQITGGQRIRFEGFVFEGGAGDGVVMEAGEDHVLADCEFRNLSGTAVRVGGSSNQVLSCDIHDVGQAGVELTGGDRVQLIKGENSAVNNDITRVGALQQCYQAGIIIKGCGQSAKYNRVHHLPHIGILFSGNDHSIEQNEVDHVCRDSGDAAAIYSANSPGYRGTIISGNAVHHVLLNVSCGTCGVYLDNGLCGNVVEDNLFYRACDATGEFSTFAAVYVHHGYQNVIRRNRFVACGRAVGAHLYDNRKWHTYMTGRLKVDKEGATGLPSAIWRRRYSDWPKPGAGLQEFLAWTYPDTCPPRLNPVENNLVEGGEHSFGRSLKLIDNVVRERGPDLETLRRGRLPKNLDCGLRKDEFRRHVSKTRWGTHRPLAHAGLNQVVFDKDGDGVQDICLDGTASHDNDGDLYSLIWQRDRKEICRGARPVVSLPVGEHTIVLRAMNEDGVWSTDQVRVAILPPEREGELLPTGQGTGSSFIALPDHYRTAVGKMLQVDAGHGLLANDAETGRRVRIRLVAGPEHGRLEMTRDGGFQYSPAPGWSGLDTCRYQLQAGRRNSNVAVVSIGTGYCEGFIWDRSEEWCDGTVPGAADGNPGCDAFGSPVWSYESVTDRGPRWYAEDPSQHVWDTEWCFQANNGCWVFADDEGPFYKGRVIFQTDNKRLPVIRWQNPTGRTLRVRIAGTVKVGWAITPKEGTDTTIVLAREDAGKVDELVRENAIGKPKESHLFTVDLTTTVGPTGQLLFSSRTEDRGKGWVTTHDDLQITMLAEAKTASP
;
A
#
# COMPACT_ATOMS: atom_id res chain seq x y z
N MET A 1 61.99 52.48 7.22
CA MET A 1 60.96 52.55 6.16
C MET A 1 61.07 51.27 5.33
N LEU A 2 60.07 50.39 5.36
CA LEU A 2 59.94 49.29 4.39
C LEU A 2 58.56 49.44 3.72
N LYS A 3 58.52 49.28 2.39
CA LYS A 3 57.30 49.07 1.62
C LYS A 3 57.40 47.68 1.00
N SER A 4 56.50 46.79 1.39
CA SER A 4 56.32 45.48 0.75
C SER A 4 54.93 45.44 0.12
N VAL A 5 54.87 45.05 -1.14
CA VAL A 5 53.61 44.83 -1.88
C VAL A 5 53.00 43.52 -1.40
N PHE A 6 51.71 43.52 -1.09
CA PHE A 6 50.95 42.30 -0.82
C PHE A 6 49.79 42.19 -1.82
N VAL A 7 49.79 41.10 -2.60
CA VAL A 7 48.66 40.72 -3.45
C VAL A 7 47.70 39.90 -2.61
N VAL A 8 46.43 40.30 -2.57
CA VAL A 8 45.38 39.58 -1.84
C VAL A 8 44.75 38.55 -2.78
N PHE A 9 44.87 37.26 -2.44
CA PHE A 9 44.08 36.21 -3.07
C PHE A 9 42.65 36.21 -2.49
N LEU A 10 41.66 36.24 -3.37
CA LEU A 10 40.25 36.05 -3.03
C LEU A 10 39.98 34.55 -2.78
N PHE A 11 39.54 34.21 -1.57
CA PHE A 11 38.90 32.92 -1.31
C PHE A 11 37.38 33.08 -1.43
N SER A 12 36.79 32.53 -2.49
CA SER A 12 35.34 32.39 -2.64
C SER A 12 34.84 31.20 -1.83
N GLY A 13 34.59 31.40 -0.54
CA GLY A 13 33.87 30.41 0.28
C GLY A 13 32.39 30.42 -0.05
N ALA A 14 31.89 29.38 -0.73
CA ALA A 14 30.47 29.19 -0.96
C ALA A 14 29.77 28.80 0.34
N ILE A 15 29.16 29.77 1.02
CA ILE A 15 28.27 29.51 2.16
C ILE A 15 26.96 28.93 1.61
N LEU A 16 26.73 27.64 1.86
CA LEU A 16 25.43 27.00 1.67
C LEU A 16 24.42 27.55 2.70
N LEU A 17 23.84 28.70 2.37
CA LEU A 17 22.66 29.24 3.02
C LEU A 17 21.53 28.21 2.88
N HIS A 18 21.20 27.53 3.98
CA HIS A 18 19.97 26.78 4.08
C HIS A 18 18.82 27.77 3.97
N ALA A 19 17.99 27.65 2.94
CA ALA A 19 16.82 28.49 2.77
C ALA A 19 15.89 28.30 3.99
N VAL A 20 15.61 29.37 4.72
CA VAL A 20 14.65 29.33 5.83
C VAL A 20 13.27 29.04 5.23
N PRO A 21 12.55 27.99 5.68
CA PRO A 21 11.22 27.68 5.17
C PRO A 21 10.30 28.89 5.27
N GLN A 22 9.59 29.22 4.20
CA GLN A 22 8.72 30.38 4.18
C GLN A 22 7.58 30.20 5.18
N GLN A 23 7.21 31.27 5.90
CA GLN A 23 6.17 31.20 6.91
C GLN A 23 4.93 31.97 6.47
N PHE A 24 3.79 31.26 6.44
CA PHE A 24 2.47 31.85 6.30
C PHE A 24 1.65 31.62 7.57
N VAL A 25 0.68 32.50 7.81
CA VAL A 25 -0.22 32.45 8.97
C VAL A 25 -1.66 32.52 8.48
N VAL A 26 -2.49 31.62 9.00
CA VAL A 26 -3.94 31.52 8.73
C VAL A 26 -4.71 31.79 10.03
N SER A 27 -5.79 32.57 9.95
CA SER A 27 -6.58 33.01 11.12
C SER A 27 -8.06 33.17 10.76
N GLU A 28 -8.97 32.84 11.67
CA GLU A 28 -10.42 32.94 11.44
C GLU A 28 -10.88 34.38 11.14
N ASP A 29 -10.16 35.38 11.68
CA ASP A 29 -10.28 36.82 11.46
C ASP A 29 -9.37 37.38 10.34
N GLY A 30 -8.71 36.51 9.58
CA GLY A 30 -7.82 36.88 8.48
C GLY A 30 -8.53 37.34 7.19
N ASN A 31 -7.76 37.63 6.15
CA ASN A 31 -8.26 38.00 4.84
C ASN A 31 -7.36 37.44 3.74
N ASP A 32 -7.93 36.79 2.73
CA ASP A 32 -7.17 36.11 1.67
C ASP A 32 -6.45 37.06 0.70
N HIS A 33 -6.76 38.36 0.75
CA HIS A 33 -6.03 39.41 0.03
C HIS A 33 -4.84 39.98 0.83
N TRP A 34 -4.52 39.43 2.00
CA TRP A 34 -3.39 39.84 2.83
C TRP A 34 -2.16 38.96 2.55
N PRO A 35 -0.93 39.40 2.86
CA PRO A 35 0.29 38.65 2.50
C PRO A 35 0.57 37.41 3.38
N GLY A 36 -0.40 36.87 4.11
CA GLY A 36 -0.21 35.71 4.98
C GLY A 36 0.76 35.91 6.15
N SER A 37 1.05 37.14 6.55
CA SER A 37 2.00 37.43 7.64
C SER A 37 1.35 37.32 9.02
N SER A 38 2.12 37.14 10.11
CA SER A 38 1.57 37.09 11.48
C SER A 38 0.72 38.32 11.87
N ARG A 39 1.00 39.51 11.31
CA ARG A 39 0.19 40.73 11.52
C ARG A 39 -0.99 40.88 10.56
N ARG A 40 -0.95 40.21 9.42
CA ARG A 40 -1.95 40.25 8.35
C ARG A 40 -2.08 38.83 7.74
N PRO A 41 -2.74 37.91 8.46
CA PRO A 41 -2.85 36.50 8.08
C PRO A 41 -3.87 36.27 6.96
N PHE A 42 -3.72 35.16 6.24
CA PHE A 42 -4.78 34.63 5.38
C PHE A 42 -5.98 34.19 6.23
N ARG A 43 -7.14 34.06 5.60
CA ARG A 43 -8.35 33.52 6.23
C ARG A 43 -8.48 32.01 6.00
N THR A 44 -8.10 31.53 4.82
CA THR A 44 -8.30 30.15 4.37
C THR A 44 -6.98 29.38 4.24
N LEU A 45 -7.08 28.04 4.20
CA LEU A 45 -5.93 27.16 3.96
C LEU A 45 -5.53 27.19 2.47
N GLU A 46 -6.53 27.36 1.61
CA GLU A 46 -6.45 27.54 0.16
C GLU A 46 -5.56 28.72 -0.20
N ALA A 47 -5.80 29.91 0.36
CA ALA A 47 -4.97 31.09 0.11
C ALA A 47 -3.52 30.89 0.56
N ALA A 48 -3.28 30.19 1.68
CA ALA A 48 -1.94 29.89 2.16
C ALA A 48 -1.19 28.88 1.27
N ARG A 49 -1.89 27.82 0.83
CA ARG A 49 -1.38 26.85 -0.14
C ARG A 49 -1.03 27.54 -1.47
N ASP A 50 -1.94 28.34 -2.00
CA ASP A 50 -1.76 28.97 -3.31
C ASP A 50 -0.67 30.06 -3.27
N ALA A 51 -0.48 30.74 -2.14
CA ALA A 51 0.68 31.59 -1.92
C ALA A 51 2.00 30.80 -1.87
N ALA A 52 2.03 29.62 -1.24
CA ALA A 52 3.23 28.78 -1.20
C ALA A 52 3.59 28.24 -2.61
N ARG A 53 2.59 27.82 -3.40
CA ARG A 53 2.75 27.40 -4.82
C ARG A 53 3.43 28.46 -5.69
N VAL A 54 3.17 29.74 -5.45
CA VAL A 54 3.82 30.85 -6.19
C VAL A 54 5.32 30.90 -5.91
N THR A 55 5.74 30.59 -4.68
CA THR A 55 7.15 30.69 -4.26
C THR A 55 7.98 29.46 -4.56
N ARG A 56 7.34 28.28 -4.68
CA ARG A 56 8.00 26.98 -4.98
C ARG A 56 9.13 26.63 -4.01
N THR A 57 9.01 27.04 -2.75
CA THR A 57 9.96 26.71 -1.67
C THR A 57 9.23 26.02 -0.51
N PRO A 58 9.90 25.14 0.26
CA PRO A 58 9.36 24.55 1.48
C PRO A 58 8.75 25.62 2.40
N ALA A 59 7.52 25.39 2.87
CA ALA A 59 6.78 26.39 3.62
C ALA A 59 6.03 25.81 4.82
N VAL A 60 6.00 26.58 5.90
CA VAL A 60 5.28 26.27 7.14
C VAL A 60 4.09 27.22 7.28
N ILE A 61 2.90 26.64 7.31
CA ILE A 61 1.61 27.32 7.38
C ILE A 61 1.10 27.20 8.81
N GLN A 62 1.30 28.25 9.62
CA GLN A 62 0.84 28.33 11.00
C GLN A 62 -0.65 28.69 11.05
N VAL A 63 -1.47 27.83 11.64
CA VAL A 63 -2.93 28.00 11.69
C VAL A 63 -3.36 28.29 13.12
N ARG A 64 -3.97 29.44 13.35
CA ARG A 64 -4.41 29.89 14.67
C ARG A 64 -5.56 29.05 15.24
N PRO A 65 -5.82 29.15 16.57
CA PRO A 65 -7.06 28.67 17.15
C PRO A 65 -8.29 29.22 16.40
N GLY A 66 -9.15 28.35 15.91
CA GLY A 66 -10.31 28.75 15.10
C GLY A 66 -11.10 27.59 14.51
N ASN A 67 -12.20 27.91 13.82
CA ASN A 67 -13.02 26.98 13.04
C ASN A 67 -12.85 27.24 11.54
N TYR A 68 -12.11 26.39 10.85
CA TYR A 68 -11.90 26.46 9.41
C TYR A 68 -12.90 25.52 8.75
N ARG A 69 -14.12 26.03 8.52
CA ARG A 69 -15.18 25.30 7.83
C ARG A 69 -14.85 25.18 6.35
N LEU A 70 -14.91 23.96 5.84
CA LEU A 70 -14.80 23.61 4.43
C LEU A 70 -16.18 23.38 3.82
N THR A 71 -16.36 23.79 2.57
CA THR A 71 -17.55 23.49 1.73
C THR A 71 -17.24 22.53 0.59
N ALA A 72 -15.97 22.18 0.39
CA ALA A 72 -15.45 21.19 -0.54
C ALA A 72 -14.13 20.63 0.03
N SER A 73 -13.60 19.54 -0.53
CA SER A 73 -12.31 18.98 -0.08
C SER A 73 -11.18 20.02 -0.18
N PHE A 74 -10.34 20.13 0.85
CA PHE A 74 -9.08 20.84 0.73
C PHE A 74 -8.08 19.95 -0.04
N VAL A 75 -7.90 20.23 -1.34
CA VAL A 75 -7.07 19.41 -2.24
C VAL A 75 -5.61 19.88 -2.26
N LEU A 76 -4.70 18.91 -2.10
CA LEU A 76 -3.25 19.04 -2.26
C LEU A 76 -2.75 18.03 -3.32
N ASN A 77 -1.76 18.44 -4.12
CA ASN A 77 -1.18 17.60 -5.18
C ASN A 77 0.34 17.80 -5.31
N ALA A 78 0.96 17.28 -6.38
CA ALA A 78 2.41 17.31 -6.57
C ALA A 78 3.07 18.70 -6.48
N ARG A 79 2.31 19.79 -6.72
CA ARG A 79 2.79 21.18 -6.60
C ARG A 79 2.85 21.69 -5.15
N ASP A 80 2.34 20.90 -4.21
CA ASP A 80 2.24 21.21 -2.77
C ASP A 80 3.28 20.44 -1.95
N ALA A 81 4.36 19.97 -2.59
CA ALA A 81 5.45 19.30 -1.89
C ALA A 81 6.10 20.20 -0.82
N ASP A 82 6.61 19.59 0.25
CA ASP A 82 7.29 20.27 1.36
C ASP A 82 6.44 21.33 2.11
N LEU A 83 5.11 21.20 2.08
CA LEU A 83 4.19 22.04 2.86
C LEU A 83 3.87 21.43 4.24
N VAL A 84 4.07 22.23 5.29
CA VAL A 84 3.79 21.87 6.69
C VAL A 84 2.67 22.74 7.25
N PHE A 85 1.46 22.21 7.32
CA PHE A 85 0.36 22.82 8.06
C PHE A 85 0.52 22.50 9.55
N ARG A 86 0.52 23.52 10.42
CA ARG A 86 0.68 23.34 11.88
C ARG A 86 -0.30 24.20 12.67
N GLY A 87 -1.03 23.61 13.61
CA GLY A 87 -1.83 24.37 14.56
C GLY A 87 -0.96 25.12 15.57
N GLU A 88 -1.06 26.46 15.63
CA GLU A 88 -0.29 27.33 16.55
C GLU A 88 -0.48 26.92 18.02
N LYS A 89 -1.65 26.37 18.36
CA LYS A 89 -1.93 25.70 19.63
C LYS A 89 -2.53 24.33 19.36
N ARG A 90 -1.88 23.29 19.92
CA ARG A 90 -2.29 21.88 19.87
C ARG A 90 -3.80 21.72 19.99
N ARG A 91 -4.42 21.23 18.91
CA ARG A 91 -5.85 20.89 18.79
C ARG A 91 -6.81 22.05 19.11
N LYS A 92 -6.42 23.26 18.70
CA LYS A 92 -7.28 24.45 18.74
C LYS A 92 -7.69 24.96 17.36
N ALA A 93 -6.92 24.65 16.31
CA ALA A 93 -7.35 24.77 14.92
C ALA A 93 -8.21 23.56 14.56
N ARG A 94 -9.42 23.79 14.03
CA ARG A 94 -10.35 22.76 13.56
C ARG A 94 -10.55 22.88 12.06
N ILE A 95 -10.32 21.80 11.32
CA ILE A 95 -10.73 21.66 9.93
C ILE A 95 -12.06 20.90 9.96
N SER A 96 -13.14 21.51 9.45
CA SER A 96 -14.48 20.96 9.65
C SER A 96 -15.40 21.01 8.44
N GLY A 97 -16.13 19.92 8.22
CA GLY A 97 -17.21 19.84 7.24
C GLY A 97 -18.59 20.22 7.77
N GLY A 98 -18.67 20.69 9.02
CA GLY A 98 -19.92 20.91 9.74
C GLY A 98 -20.47 22.33 9.63
N VAL A 99 -21.80 22.45 9.65
CA VAL A 99 -22.51 23.72 9.81
C VAL A 99 -22.82 23.94 11.29
N HIS A 100 -22.44 25.08 11.84
CA HIS A 100 -22.84 25.48 13.19
C HIS A 100 -24.32 25.90 13.23
N ILE A 101 -25.06 25.37 14.20
CA ILE A 101 -26.45 25.75 14.50
C ILE A 101 -26.44 26.78 15.64
N PRO A 102 -26.81 28.05 15.39
CA PRO A 102 -26.85 29.08 16.42
C PRO A 102 -27.81 28.76 17.57
N ALA A 103 -27.42 29.08 18.80
CA ALA A 103 -28.22 28.77 20.00
C ALA A 103 -29.60 29.47 20.00
N ASP A 104 -29.74 30.61 19.32
CA ASP A 104 -31.00 31.35 19.14
C ASP A 104 -31.90 30.78 18.03
N ARG A 105 -31.47 29.74 17.30
CA ARG A 105 -32.35 28.91 16.44
C ARG A 105 -33.02 27.77 17.21
N LEU A 106 -32.56 27.47 18.43
CA LEU A 106 -33.12 26.41 19.27
C LEU A 106 -34.35 26.90 20.06
N ARG A 107 -35.39 26.08 20.13
CA ARG A 107 -36.62 26.35 20.88
C ARG A 107 -36.87 25.22 21.88
N LYS A 108 -37.45 25.55 23.03
CA LYS A 108 -38.10 24.50 23.84
C LYS A 108 -39.28 23.95 23.05
N VAL A 109 -39.46 22.63 23.06
CA VAL A 109 -40.64 22.03 22.45
C VAL A 109 -41.87 22.39 23.30
N ILE A 110 -42.74 23.24 22.75
CA ILE A 110 -44.01 23.67 23.37
C ILE A 110 -45.22 23.42 22.44
N ASP A 111 -44.96 23.02 21.20
CA ASP A 111 -45.99 22.64 20.23
C ASP A 111 -46.73 21.38 20.73
N PRO A 112 -48.05 21.42 20.92
CA PRO A 112 -48.84 20.27 21.37
C PRO A 112 -48.72 19.05 20.45
N GLU A 113 -48.60 19.23 19.13
CA GLU A 113 -48.55 18.12 18.17
C GLU A 113 -47.20 17.38 18.28
N LEU A 114 -46.09 18.11 18.27
CA LEU A 114 -44.76 17.53 18.49
C LEU A 114 -44.60 16.96 19.92
N LEU A 115 -45.21 17.56 20.94
CA LEU A 115 -45.22 17.03 22.31
C LEU A 115 -46.02 15.72 22.43
N ALA A 116 -47.12 15.57 21.69
CA ALA A 116 -47.92 14.35 21.70
C ALA A 116 -47.14 13.14 21.16
N ARG A 117 -46.30 13.36 20.14
CA ARG A 117 -45.40 12.35 19.52
C ARG A 117 -44.19 11.98 20.41
N LEU A 118 -43.88 12.76 21.45
CA LEU A 118 -42.73 12.54 22.33
C LEU A 118 -43.07 11.73 23.60
N PRO A 119 -42.14 10.87 24.08
CA PRO A 119 -42.22 10.24 25.40
C PRO A 119 -42.39 11.27 26.52
N GLU A 120 -43.25 10.98 27.49
CA GLU A 120 -43.53 11.90 28.62
C GLU A 120 -42.25 12.33 29.36
N ALA A 121 -41.31 11.39 29.54
CA ALA A 121 -40.02 11.64 30.17
C ALA A 121 -39.15 12.67 29.43
N ALA A 122 -39.37 12.88 28.12
CA ALA A 122 -38.58 13.77 27.26
C ALA A 122 -39.20 15.17 27.09
N ARG A 123 -40.53 15.28 27.13
CA ARG A 123 -41.31 16.51 26.82
C ARG A 123 -40.77 17.80 27.45
N SER A 124 -40.29 17.75 28.69
CA SER A 124 -39.77 18.91 29.44
C SER A 124 -38.27 19.18 29.28
N LYS A 125 -37.55 18.32 28.56
CA LYS A 125 -36.07 18.27 28.49
C LYS A 125 -35.50 18.43 27.08
N VAL A 126 -36.32 18.24 26.05
CA VAL A 126 -35.92 18.39 24.65
C VAL A 126 -35.92 19.85 24.18
N VAL A 127 -35.12 20.10 23.14
CA VAL A 127 -35.18 21.30 22.30
C VAL A 127 -35.36 20.89 20.84
N SER A 128 -35.96 21.76 20.04
CA SER A 128 -36.09 21.59 18.59
C SER A 128 -35.46 22.75 17.82
N GLY A 129 -35.23 22.51 16.54
CA GLY A 129 -34.82 23.50 15.55
C GLY A 129 -35.14 23.03 14.14
N ASN A 130 -34.74 23.81 13.15
CA ASN A 130 -34.87 23.45 11.74
C ASN A 130 -33.59 23.87 10.99
N LEU A 131 -33.18 23.05 10.01
CA LEU A 131 -31.92 23.18 9.27
C LEU A 131 -32.07 23.77 7.86
N ALA A 132 -33.28 24.00 7.34
CA ALA A 132 -33.50 24.38 5.94
C ALA A 132 -32.84 25.72 5.53
N ASP A 133 -32.66 26.65 6.48
CA ASP A 133 -31.92 27.91 6.28
C ASP A 133 -30.38 27.75 6.35
N LEU A 134 -29.90 26.59 6.82
CA LEU A 134 -28.50 26.34 7.22
C LEU A 134 -27.80 25.30 6.33
N ALA A 135 -28.57 24.35 5.80
CA ALA A 135 -28.15 23.32 4.85
C ALA A 135 -29.33 22.94 3.95
N SER A 136 -29.05 22.74 2.66
CA SER A 136 -30.04 22.21 1.71
C SER A 136 -30.42 20.75 2.03
N SER A 137 -31.57 20.28 1.55
CA SER A 137 -31.96 18.87 1.69
C SER A 137 -30.99 17.90 1.00
N GLU A 138 -30.28 18.35 -0.04
CA GLU A 138 -29.20 17.58 -0.68
C GLU A 138 -27.95 17.45 0.22
N GLU A 139 -27.60 18.51 0.95
CA GLU A 139 -26.52 18.51 1.96
C GLU A 139 -26.88 17.70 3.21
N LEU A 140 -28.15 17.69 3.61
CA LEU A 140 -28.65 16.81 4.68
C LEU A 140 -28.68 15.34 4.25
N GLY A 141 -28.83 15.08 2.95
CA GLY A 141 -28.98 13.75 2.37
C GLY A 141 -30.29 13.08 2.80
N SER A 142 -30.36 11.76 2.64
CA SER A 142 -31.52 10.97 3.07
C SER A 142 -31.09 9.57 3.51
N MET A 143 -31.78 8.99 4.49
CA MET A 143 -31.63 7.58 4.88
C MET A 143 -32.35 6.67 3.86
N PRO A 144 -31.64 5.85 3.05
CA PRO A 144 -32.27 5.02 2.02
C PRO A 144 -33.02 3.81 2.61
N ASP A 145 -33.78 3.06 1.80
CA ASP A 145 -34.50 1.87 2.29
C ASP A 145 -33.58 0.75 2.81
N TYR A 146 -32.30 0.77 2.40
CA TYR A 146 -31.25 -0.09 2.88
C TYR A 146 -29.90 0.63 2.82
N TRP A 147 -29.10 0.47 3.87
CA TRP A 147 -27.67 0.73 3.80
C TRP A 147 -26.89 -0.21 4.70
N ARG A 148 -25.62 -0.37 4.32
CA ARG A 148 -24.58 -0.95 5.16
C ARG A 148 -23.42 0.01 5.38
N GLU A 149 -23.26 0.98 4.49
CA GLU A 149 -22.17 1.96 4.51
C GLU A 149 -22.81 3.36 4.51
N PRO A 150 -22.30 4.33 5.26
CA PRO A 150 -22.86 5.67 5.30
C PRO A 150 -22.74 6.36 3.93
N SER A 151 -23.89 6.66 3.32
CA SER A 151 -24.00 7.31 2.01
C SER A 151 -23.89 8.85 2.06
N GLY A 152 -23.51 9.40 3.21
CA GLY A 152 -23.42 10.85 3.46
C GLY A 152 -24.78 11.50 3.76
N PHE A 153 -25.51 10.97 4.74
CA PHE A 153 -26.59 11.68 5.42
C PHE A 153 -26.04 12.42 6.65
N ALA A 154 -26.72 13.49 7.05
CA ALA A 154 -26.27 14.38 8.12
C ALA A 154 -26.43 13.83 9.54
N GLU A 155 -25.53 14.22 10.44
CA GLU A 155 -25.56 13.85 11.85
C GLU A 155 -25.35 15.06 12.78
N LEU A 156 -25.95 15.03 13.96
CA LEU A 156 -25.84 16.09 14.96
C LEU A 156 -24.76 15.83 16.01
N THR A 157 -24.06 16.90 16.40
CA THR A 157 -23.09 16.91 17.51
C THR A 157 -23.36 18.06 18.48
N ILE A 158 -22.99 17.87 19.75
CA ILE A 158 -22.99 18.92 20.78
C ILE A 158 -21.65 18.94 21.50
N ASP A 159 -21.00 20.10 21.56
CA ASP A 159 -19.69 20.34 22.18
C ASP A 159 -18.62 19.33 21.75
N GLY A 160 -18.59 19.05 20.44
CA GLY A 160 -17.67 18.09 19.83
C GLY A 160 -17.98 16.62 20.13
N LYS A 161 -19.18 16.30 20.64
CA LYS A 161 -19.63 14.92 20.90
C LYS A 161 -20.79 14.55 19.97
N ARG A 162 -20.61 13.48 19.21
CA ARG A 162 -21.66 12.82 18.42
C ARG A 162 -22.90 12.52 19.28
N LEU A 163 -24.08 12.89 18.80
CA LEU A 163 -25.35 12.46 19.39
C LEU A 163 -25.74 11.07 18.87
N ARG A 164 -26.65 10.41 19.58
CA ARG A 164 -27.19 9.10 19.20
C ARG A 164 -28.54 9.30 18.52
N PHE A 165 -28.86 8.57 17.47
CA PHE A 165 -30.24 8.50 17.00
C PHE A 165 -31.16 8.03 18.14
N ALA A 166 -32.30 8.69 18.31
CA ALA A 166 -33.41 8.21 19.13
C ALA A 166 -33.75 6.78 18.69
N ARG A 167 -33.72 5.84 19.64
CA ARG A 167 -33.63 4.41 19.30
C ARG A 167 -34.33 3.52 20.32
N TRP A 168 -34.75 2.35 19.85
CA TRP A 168 -35.21 1.30 20.75
C TRP A 168 -34.60 -0.07 20.43
N PRO A 169 -34.09 -0.81 21.43
CA PRO A 169 -33.88 -0.39 22.82
C PRO A 169 -32.67 0.55 22.96
N ASN A 170 -32.65 1.36 24.02
CA ASN A 170 -31.50 2.21 24.37
C ASN A 170 -30.23 1.42 24.70
N HIS A 171 -30.39 0.22 25.23
CA HIS A 171 -29.31 -0.67 25.65
C HIS A 171 -29.58 -2.09 25.16
N GLY A 172 -28.53 -2.79 24.71
CA GLY A 172 -28.68 -4.11 24.10
C GLY A 172 -29.38 -4.05 22.74
N TRP A 173 -30.17 -5.08 22.45
CA TRP A 173 -30.86 -5.29 21.19
C TRP A 173 -32.20 -5.98 21.42
N ALA A 174 -33.20 -5.70 20.59
CA ALA A 174 -34.43 -6.49 20.51
C ALA A 174 -34.16 -7.79 19.72
N THR A 175 -34.81 -8.89 20.09
CA THR A 175 -34.69 -10.18 19.40
C THR A 175 -35.80 -10.38 18.36
N ILE A 176 -35.59 -11.29 17.40
CA ILE A 176 -36.62 -11.74 16.47
C ILE A 176 -37.13 -13.13 16.91
N PRO A 177 -38.34 -13.26 17.51
CA PRO A 177 -38.87 -14.54 17.99
C PRO A 177 -39.09 -15.56 16.87
N ASN A 178 -39.80 -15.15 15.81
CA ASN A 178 -40.12 -16.01 14.66
C ASN A 178 -40.00 -15.24 13.35
N VAL A 179 -39.49 -15.92 12.32
CA VAL A 179 -39.49 -15.42 10.94
C VAL A 179 -40.64 -16.07 10.20
N LEU A 180 -41.49 -15.25 9.57
CA LEU A 180 -42.72 -15.67 8.91
C LEU A 180 -42.53 -15.86 7.40
N SER A 181 -41.71 -15.00 6.78
CA SER A 181 -41.25 -15.18 5.40
C SER A 181 -39.92 -14.48 5.19
N ASP A 182 -39.11 -15.00 4.26
CA ASP A 182 -37.91 -14.32 3.76
C ASP A 182 -38.19 -13.49 2.50
N ARG A 183 -39.35 -13.71 1.85
CA ARG A 183 -39.80 -13.05 0.61
C ARG A 183 -41.33 -12.87 0.62
N PRO A 184 -41.86 -11.66 0.87
CA PRO A 184 -41.14 -10.51 1.42
C PRO A 184 -40.60 -10.81 2.83
N PRO A 185 -39.55 -10.10 3.28
CA PRO A 185 -38.94 -10.29 4.60
C PRO A 185 -39.90 -9.88 5.73
N ARG A 186 -40.57 -10.86 6.35
CA ARG A 186 -41.48 -10.68 7.49
C ARG A 186 -41.10 -11.49 8.72
N PHE A 187 -41.22 -10.86 9.88
CA PHE A 187 -40.97 -11.50 11.17
C PHE A 187 -41.94 -11.01 12.26
N GLN A 188 -42.09 -11.78 13.33
CA GLN A 188 -42.85 -11.37 14.53
C GLN A 188 -41.99 -10.50 15.45
N TYR A 189 -42.62 -9.63 16.24
CA TYR A 189 -41.95 -8.85 17.29
C TYR A 189 -42.65 -8.99 18.65
N ASP A 190 -41.92 -8.71 19.72
CA ASP A 190 -42.42 -8.69 21.09
C ASP A 190 -42.65 -7.27 21.62
N GLY A 191 -43.53 -7.15 22.62
CA GLY A 191 -43.85 -5.88 23.27
C GLY A 191 -44.83 -5.01 22.48
N ALA A 192 -44.93 -3.74 22.87
CA ALA A 192 -45.87 -2.76 22.31
C ALA A 192 -45.21 -1.54 21.65
N ARG A 193 -43.87 -1.43 21.72
CA ARG A 193 -43.13 -0.28 21.15
C ARG A 193 -43.33 -0.13 19.63
N PRO A 194 -43.24 -1.21 18.80
CA PRO A 194 -43.45 -1.07 17.35
C PRO A 194 -44.83 -0.61 16.91
N GLU A 195 -45.85 -0.70 17.77
CA GLU A 195 -47.21 -0.20 17.49
C GLU A 195 -47.29 1.33 17.49
N GLN A 196 -46.31 2.00 18.10
CA GLN A 196 -46.28 3.45 18.34
C GLN A 196 -45.31 4.18 17.39
N TRP A 197 -44.85 3.47 16.35
CA TRP A 197 -43.87 3.95 15.38
C TRP A 197 -44.55 4.58 14.18
N ASP A 198 -44.18 5.83 13.90
CA ASP A 198 -44.65 6.57 12.74
C ASP A 198 -43.83 6.18 11.49
N LEU A 199 -44.43 5.37 10.62
CA LEU A 199 -43.74 4.85 9.43
C LEU A 199 -43.62 5.86 8.29
N GLU A 200 -44.46 6.90 8.27
CA GLU A 200 -44.42 7.95 7.25
C GLU A 200 -43.14 8.77 7.40
N GLN A 201 -42.77 9.11 8.64
CA GLN A 201 -41.47 9.72 8.99
C GLN A 201 -40.25 8.82 8.73
N GLY A 202 -40.50 7.54 8.47
CA GLY A 202 -39.47 6.53 8.26
C GLY A 202 -38.92 5.97 9.58
N VAL A 203 -38.86 4.64 9.65
CA VAL A 203 -38.25 3.91 10.76
C VAL A 203 -37.33 2.86 10.19
N TRP A 204 -36.09 2.84 10.68
CA TRP A 204 -35.05 1.93 10.22
C TRP A 204 -34.62 1.01 11.34
N LEU A 205 -34.43 -0.27 10.99
CA LEU A 205 -33.93 -1.29 11.89
C LEU A 205 -32.48 -1.57 11.51
N HIS A 206 -31.55 -1.22 12.39
CA HIS A 206 -30.17 -1.69 12.31
C HIS A 206 -30.10 -3.06 12.99
N GLY A 207 -29.63 -4.10 12.29
CA GLY A 207 -29.69 -5.45 12.84
C GLY A 207 -28.76 -6.49 12.22
N TYR A 208 -28.70 -7.61 12.92
CA TYR A 208 -28.03 -8.85 12.55
C TYR A 208 -29.09 -9.85 12.10
N TRP A 209 -29.24 -9.98 10.78
CA TRP A 209 -30.41 -10.63 10.16
C TRP A 209 -30.31 -12.16 10.06
N PHE A 210 -29.09 -12.66 9.79
CA PHE A 210 -28.81 -14.09 9.61
C PHE A 210 -27.56 -14.56 10.36
N TYR A 211 -26.53 -13.71 10.42
CA TYR A 211 -25.22 -13.99 11.01
C TYR A 211 -24.72 -12.80 11.84
N GLU A 212 -23.91 -13.06 12.87
CA GLU A 212 -23.36 -12.02 13.79
C GLU A 212 -22.13 -11.28 13.24
N TRP A 213 -21.56 -11.71 12.12
CA TRP A 213 -20.48 -11.01 11.41
C TRP A 213 -20.97 -10.07 10.32
N ILE A 214 -22.29 -9.89 10.15
CA ILE A 214 -22.83 -8.88 9.24
C ILE A 214 -24.02 -8.13 9.85
N ASP A 215 -23.80 -6.84 10.00
CA ASP A 215 -24.82 -5.83 10.26
C ASP A 215 -25.32 -5.23 8.94
N GLU A 216 -26.62 -4.97 8.85
CA GLU A 216 -27.26 -4.23 7.77
C GLU A 216 -28.40 -3.39 8.38
N THR A 217 -28.64 -2.19 7.85
CA THR A 217 -29.76 -1.32 8.27
C THR A 217 -30.82 -1.24 7.18
N VAL A 218 -32.09 -1.44 7.56
CA VAL A 218 -33.21 -1.59 6.62
C VAL A 218 -34.45 -0.84 7.10
N ARG A 219 -35.14 -0.13 6.21
CA ARG A 219 -36.41 0.55 6.53
C ARG A 219 -37.52 -0.47 6.80
N ILE A 220 -38.42 -0.15 7.74
CA ILE A 220 -39.70 -0.85 7.89
C ILE A 220 -40.64 -0.42 6.77
N LYS A 221 -41.34 -1.39 6.19
CA LYS A 221 -42.41 -1.17 5.20
C LYS A 221 -43.79 -1.13 5.85
N THR A 222 -44.07 -2.09 6.72
CA THR A 222 -45.33 -2.17 7.48
C THR A 222 -45.10 -2.75 8.86
N VAL A 223 -45.95 -2.33 9.81
CA VAL A 223 -46.16 -2.99 11.10
C VAL A 223 -47.61 -3.44 11.15
N ASP A 224 -47.85 -4.69 11.52
CA ASP A 224 -49.17 -5.18 11.91
C ASP A 224 -49.23 -5.29 13.45
N PRO A 225 -50.00 -4.43 14.15
CA PRO A 225 -50.13 -4.48 15.61
C PRO A 225 -50.97 -5.65 16.11
N VAL A 226 -51.89 -6.18 15.29
CA VAL A 226 -52.80 -7.28 15.65
C VAL A 226 -52.08 -8.62 15.50
N ALA A 227 -51.42 -8.84 14.37
CA ALA A 227 -50.63 -10.05 14.12
C ALA A 227 -49.22 -10.00 14.73
N LYS A 228 -48.81 -8.84 15.30
CA LYS A 228 -47.48 -8.58 15.87
C LYS A 228 -46.35 -8.84 14.88
N THR A 229 -46.45 -8.29 13.66
CA THR A 229 -45.47 -8.51 12.59
C THR A 229 -44.85 -7.23 12.03
N ILE A 230 -43.62 -7.34 11.55
CA ILE A 230 -42.90 -6.31 10.78
C ILE A 230 -42.57 -6.88 9.40
N GLU A 231 -42.83 -6.10 8.33
CA GLU A 231 -42.27 -6.31 6.99
C GLU A 231 -41.16 -5.28 6.72
N LEU A 232 -40.00 -5.72 6.24
CA LEU A 232 -38.92 -4.81 5.81
C LEU A 232 -39.14 -4.32 4.37
N ALA A 233 -38.73 -3.09 4.06
CA ALA A 233 -38.85 -2.48 2.73
C ALA A 233 -38.10 -3.28 1.66
N VAL A 234 -36.89 -3.72 1.98
CA VAL A 234 -36.11 -4.65 1.15
C VAL A 234 -35.62 -5.83 1.96
N ARG A 235 -35.27 -6.91 1.26
CA ARG A 235 -34.68 -8.10 1.86
C ARG A 235 -33.19 -7.83 2.14
N PRO A 236 -32.69 -8.10 3.36
CA PRO A 236 -31.24 -8.02 3.64
C PRO A 236 -30.43 -8.81 2.62
N THR A 237 -29.30 -8.23 2.20
CA THR A 237 -28.54 -8.69 1.03
C THR A 237 -27.83 -10.01 1.34
N TYR A 238 -27.26 -10.13 2.53
CA TYR A 238 -26.50 -11.31 2.91
C TYR A 238 -27.42 -12.38 3.52
N ARG A 239 -27.91 -13.28 2.66
CA ARG A 239 -28.75 -14.45 3.02
C ARG A 239 -30.14 -14.12 3.58
N GLY A 240 -30.46 -12.85 3.85
CA GLY A 240 -31.82 -12.40 4.20
C GLY A 240 -32.17 -12.62 5.67
N ILE A 241 -33.43 -12.93 5.97
CA ILE A 241 -33.88 -13.23 7.34
C ILE A 241 -34.29 -14.70 7.54
N GLY A 242 -34.27 -15.52 6.48
CA GLY A 242 -34.64 -16.94 6.51
C GLY A 242 -33.89 -17.80 7.55
N ASN A 243 -34.18 -19.11 7.61
CA ASN A 243 -33.73 -19.99 8.69
C ASN A 243 -32.22 -19.95 8.98
N SER A 244 -31.85 -19.23 10.03
CA SER A 244 -30.51 -19.26 10.63
C SER A 244 -30.34 -20.56 11.42
N TYR A 245 -29.11 -21.09 11.42
CA TYR A 245 -28.71 -22.30 12.14
C TYR A 245 -28.70 -22.13 13.69
N LYS A 246 -28.85 -20.89 14.18
CA LYS A 246 -29.06 -20.55 15.59
C LYS A 246 -30.16 -19.48 15.68
N ARG A 247 -31.25 -19.73 16.40
CA ARG A 247 -32.37 -18.78 16.54
C ARG A 247 -31.99 -17.49 17.28
N GLY A 248 -31.10 -17.58 18.28
CA GLY A 248 -30.65 -16.44 19.10
C GLY A 248 -29.70 -15.44 18.42
N LEU A 249 -29.29 -15.66 17.17
CA LEU A 249 -28.47 -14.72 16.39
C LEU A 249 -29.23 -13.44 16.01
N ARG A 250 -30.55 -13.55 15.81
CA ARG A 250 -31.33 -12.52 15.13
C ARG A 250 -31.75 -11.41 16.07
N ARG A 251 -31.20 -10.22 15.85
CA ARG A 251 -31.44 -9.06 16.72
C ARG A 251 -31.37 -7.73 15.97
N PHE A 252 -32.11 -6.74 16.44
CA PHE A 252 -32.19 -5.41 15.83
C PHE A 252 -32.35 -4.30 16.87
N ARG A 253 -32.16 -3.06 16.44
CA ARG A 253 -32.57 -1.84 17.13
C ARG A 253 -33.21 -0.89 16.13
N ALA A 254 -34.36 -0.32 16.47
CA ALA A 254 -34.96 0.77 15.70
C ALA A 254 -34.13 2.05 15.91
N ILE A 255 -33.96 2.85 14.87
CA ILE A 255 -33.22 4.12 14.92
C ILE A 255 -33.95 5.24 14.17
N ASN A 256 -33.67 6.47 14.59
CA ASN A 256 -34.31 7.71 14.14
C ASN A 256 -35.83 7.72 14.35
N VAL A 257 -36.27 7.28 15.54
CA VAL A 257 -37.69 7.21 15.90
C VAL A 257 -38.02 8.24 16.97
N LEU A 258 -38.84 9.25 16.64
CA LEU A 258 -39.15 10.35 17.58
C LEU A 258 -39.85 9.87 18.86
N SER A 259 -40.75 8.88 18.75
CA SER A 259 -41.43 8.27 19.89
C SER A 259 -40.52 7.38 20.77
N GLU A 260 -39.25 7.22 20.39
CA GLU A 260 -38.20 6.54 21.17
C GLU A 260 -37.07 7.51 21.59
N LEU A 261 -37.32 8.83 21.55
CA LEU A 261 -36.39 9.83 22.06
C LEU A 261 -36.59 9.98 23.57
N ASP A 262 -36.02 9.07 24.37
CA ASP A 262 -36.24 8.99 25.82
C ASP A 262 -34.98 9.01 26.71
N GLU A 263 -33.78 9.17 26.14
CA GLU A 263 -32.52 9.34 26.90
C GLU A 263 -31.71 10.64 26.60
N PRO A 264 -30.94 11.16 27.56
CA PRO A 264 -30.04 12.28 27.32
C PRO A 264 -28.94 11.96 26.30
N GLY A 265 -28.79 12.82 25.30
CA GLY A 265 -27.84 12.72 24.21
C GLY A 265 -28.39 12.06 22.95
N GLU A 266 -29.71 11.92 22.87
CA GLU A 266 -30.41 11.45 21.68
C GLU A 266 -30.95 12.59 20.82
N TYR A 267 -31.14 12.28 19.53
CA TYR A 267 -31.79 13.16 18.58
C TYR A 267 -32.64 12.40 17.56
N TRP A 268 -33.65 13.08 17.05
CA TRP A 268 -34.39 12.73 15.86
C TRP A 268 -34.20 13.83 14.82
N LEU A 269 -34.04 13.46 13.56
CA LEU A 269 -33.91 14.37 12.42
C LEU A 269 -34.83 13.89 11.29
N ASP A 270 -35.72 14.76 10.86
CA ASP A 270 -36.39 14.68 9.57
C ASP A 270 -35.47 15.31 8.51
N TYR A 271 -35.04 14.50 7.56
CA TYR A 271 -34.13 14.88 6.49
C TYR A 271 -34.84 15.63 5.34
N GLU A 272 -36.16 15.50 5.21
CA GLU A 272 -36.94 16.18 4.17
C GLU A 272 -37.24 17.63 4.58
N SER A 273 -37.78 17.84 5.78
CA SER A 273 -38.07 19.20 6.29
C SER A 273 -36.90 19.89 6.98
N GLY A 274 -35.85 19.13 7.34
CA GLY A 274 -34.75 19.60 8.18
C GLY A 274 -35.14 19.85 9.64
N GLN A 275 -36.35 19.46 10.09
CA GLN A 275 -36.76 19.57 11.49
C GLN A 275 -35.99 18.56 12.36
N PHE A 276 -35.46 19.02 13.49
CA PHE A 276 -34.82 18.13 14.46
C PHE A 276 -35.32 18.35 15.88
N VAL A 277 -35.23 17.30 16.69
CA VAL A 277 -35.47 17.31 18.14
C VAL A 277 -34.28 16.65 18.83
N VAL A 278 -33.76 17.26 19.88
CA VAL A 278 -32.60 16.77 20.65
C VAL A 278 -32.94 16.79 22.14
N TRP A 279 -32.53 15.76 22.88
CA TRP A 279 -32.39 15.82 24.34
C TRP A 279 -30.91 16.05 24.69
N PRO A 280 -30.51 17.26 25.12
CA PRO A 280 -29.11 17.55 25.45
C PRO A 280 -28.62 16.74 26.67
N ARG A 281 -27.38 16.22 26.61
CA ARG A 281 -26.72 15.57 27.78
C ARG A 281 -26.47 16.54 28.95
N THR A 282 -26.34 17.83 28.64
CA THR A 282 -26.05 18.88 29.62
C THR A 282 -26.85 20.14 29.27
N ARG A 283 -26.96 21.09 30.20
CA ARG A 283 -27.68 22.35 29.98
C ARG A 283 -26.99 23.17 28.87
N LEU A 284 -27.74 23.47 27.81
CA LEU A 284 -27.29 24.35 26.73
C LEU A 284 -27.01 25.77 27.24
N THR A 285 -25.97 26.39 26.71
CA THR A 285 -25.54 27.77 26.98
C THR A 285 -25.21 28.50 25.67
N SER A 286 -25.01 29.81 25.71
CA SER A 286 -24.50 30.58 24.56
C SER A 286 -23.08 30.21 24.13
N ARG A 287 -22.38 29.36 24.89
CA ARG A 287 -21.07 28.78 24.52
C ARG A 287 -21.18 27.36 23.96
N THR A 288 -22.36 26.75 24.01
CA THR A 288 -22.57 25.37 23.55
C THR A 288 -22.55 25.34 22.02
N ARG A 289 -21.67 24.52 21.47
CA ARG A 289 -21.51 24.38 20.02
C ARG A 289 -22.36 23.22 19.54
N ILE A 290 -23.42 23.50 18.79
CA ILE A 290 -24.20 22.47 18.09
C ILE A 290 -23.83 22.54 16.61
N GLU A 291 -23.57 21.40 15.99
CA GLU A 291 -23.16 21.30 14.58
C GLU A 291 -23.88 20.14 13.89
N VAL A 292 -24.16 20.31 12.59
CA VAL A 292 -24.62 19.26 11.69
C VAL A 292 -23.54 18.95 10.65
N SER A 293 -23.22 17.67 10.44
CA SER A 293 -22.25 17.24 9.42
C SER A 293 -22.88 17.21 8.04
N VAL A 294 -22.29 17.91 7.05
CA VAL A 294 -22.87 18.02 5.69
C VAL A 294 -21.87 17.81 4.56
N LEU A 295 -20.57 18.07 4.76
CA LEU A 295 -19.58 17.83 3.71
C LEU A 295 -19.36 16.32 3.49
N ARG A 296 -19.92 15.78 2.39
CA ARG A 296 -19.87 14.35 2.02
C ARG A 296 -18.54 13.92 1.38
N ALA A 297 -17.77 14.87 0.86
CA ALA A 297 -16.41 14.62 0.36
C ALA A 297 -15.40 14.54 1.53
N PRO A 298 -14.18 14.00 1.32
CA PRO A 298 -13.11 14.06 2.31
C PRO A 298 -12.81 15.50 2.75
N LEU A 299 -12.50 15.72 4.04
CA LEU A 299 -12.10 17.07 4.48
C LEU A 299 -10.79 17.52 3.81
N VAL A 300 -9.81 16.62 3.71
CA VAL A 300 -8.56 16.85 2.96
C VAL A 300 -8.32 15.70 2.01
N GLN A 301 -7.88 16.00 0.80
CA GLN A 301 -7.54 15.03 -0.24
C GLN A 301 -6.13 15.34 -0.75
N ILE A 302 -5.20 14.41 -0.57
CA ILE A 302 -3.83 14.50 -1.10
C ILE A 302 -3.73 13.53 -2.26
N THR A 303 -3.71 14.06 -3.49
CA THR A 303 -3.74 13.24 -4.72
C THR A 303 -2.34 12.86 -5.21
N GLY A 304 -1.28 13.28 -4.50
CA GLY A 304 0.13 13.07 -4.85
C GLY A 304 1.04 14.16 -4.32
N GLY A 305 2.35 14.01 -4.56
CA GLY A 305 3.41 14.90 -4.09
C GLY A 305 4.36 14.24 -3.10
N GLN A 306 5.16 15.04 -2.38
CA GLN A 306 6.12 14.55 -1.39
C GLN A 306 6.07 15.40 -0.11
N ARG A 307 6.28 14.77 1.06
CA ARG A 307 6.56 15.46 2.34
C ARG A 307 5.51 16.49 2.80
N ILE A 308 4.23 16.26 2.49
CA ILE A 308 3.09 17.07 2.96
C ILE A 308 2.73 16.71 4.41
N ARG A 309 2.53 17.70 5.28
CA ARG A 309 2.34 17.46 6.73
C ARG A 309 1.17 18.23 7.33
N PHE A 310 0.41 17.58 8.22
CA PHE A 310 -0.56 18.22 9.11
C PHE A 310 -0.26 17.89 10.57
N GLU A 311 -0.10 18.93 11.39
CA GLU A 311 0.37 18.80 12.78
C GLU A 311 -0.58 19.48 13.78
N GLY A 312 -1.13 18.70 14.72
CA GLY A 312 -1.89 19.22 15.86
C GLY A 312 -3.28 19.79 15.55
N PHE A 313 -3.94 19.33 14.49
CA PHE A 313 -5.31 19.74 14.11
C PHE A 313 -6.39 18.88 14.77
N VAL A 314 -7.64 19.38 14.75
CA VAL A 314 -8.83 18.54 14.87
C VAL A 314 -9.52 18.48 13.51
N PHE A 315 -9.85 17.28 13.04
CA PHE A 315 -10.66 17.01 11.85
C PHE A 315 -12.04 16.52 12.31
N GLU A 316 -13.10 17.29 12.06
CA GLU A 316 -14.44 16.93 12.58
C GLU A 316 -15.64 17.40 11.75
N GLY A 317 -16.78 16.70 11.87
CA GLY A 317 -18.06 17.14 11.31
C GLY A 317 -18.21 16.92 9.80
N GLY A 318 -17.40 16.07 9.18
CA GLY A 318 -17.60 15.61 7.81
C GLY A 318 -18.66 14.50 7.74
N ALA A 319 -19.55 14.57 6.75
CA ALA A 319 -20.45 13.49 6.36
C ALA A 319 -19.76 12.43 5.46
N GLY A 320 -18.47 12.64 5.13
CA GLY A 320 -17.59 11.69 4.46
C GLY A 320 -16.35 11.33 5.29
N ASP A 321 -15.24 11.05 4.60
CA ASP A 321 -13.95 10.72 5.20
C ASP A 321 -13.23 11.95 5.81
N GLY A 322 -12.25 11.71 6.69
CA GLY A 322 -11.41 12.77 7.27
C GLY A 322 -10.32 13.24 6.33
N VAL A 323 -9.23 12.47 6.24
CA VAL A 323 -8.13 12.72 5.28
C VAL A 323 -7.95 11.51 4.37
N VAL A 324 -7.85 11.74 3.06
CA VAL A 324 -7.53 10.71 2.06
C VAL A 324 -6.22 11.07 1.37
N MET A 325 -5.23 10.20 1.49
CA MET A 325 -4.02 10.23 0.65
C MET A 325 -4.20 9.14 -0.42
N GLU A 326 -4.22 9.53 -1.69
CA GLU A 326 -4.44 8.58 -2.80
C GLU A 326 -3.12 8.04 -3.34
N ALA A 327 -2.14 8.94 -3.49
CA ALA A 327 -0.79 8.69 -3.96
C ALA A 327 0.17 9.70 -3.31
N GLY A 328 1.45 9.67 -3.69
CA GLY A 328 2.51 10.49 -3.10
C GLY A 328 3.22 9.79 -1.94
N GLU A 329 4.24 10.44 -1.40
CA GLU A 329 5.14 9.84 -0.42
C GLU A 329 5.60 10.78 0.71
N ASP A 330 6.05 10.17 1.81
CA ASP A 330 6.50 10.81 3.04
C ASP A 330 5.49 11.82 3.65
N HIS A 331 4.21 11.64 3.38
CA HIS A 331 3.12 12.44 3.95
C HIS A 331 2.88 12.05 5.41
N VAL A 332 2.59 13.03 6.27
CA VAL A 332 2.44 12.77 7.72
C VAL A 332 1.28 13.53 8.33
N LEU A 333 0.43 12.79 9.05
CA LEU A 333 -0.58 13.34 9.97
C LEU A 333 -0.11 13.07 11.40
N ALA A 334 0.31 14.11 12.13
CA ALA A 334 0.88 13.98 13.46
C ALA A 334 0.07 14.74 14.53
N ASP A 335 -0.12 14.11 15.70
CA ASP A 335 -0.78 14.69 16.89
C ASP A 335 -2.23 15.19 16.67
N CYS A 336 -2.84 14.78 15.56
CA CYS A 336 -4.18 15.22 15.18
C CYS A 336 -5.27 14.48 15.97
N GLU A 337 -6.48 15.02 15.92
CA GLU A 337 -7.68 14.40 16.51
C GLU A 337 -8.74 14.24 15.43
N PHE A 338 -9.24 13.02 15.23
CA PHE A 338 -10.26 12.70 14.22
C PHE A 338 -11.53 12.28 14.93
N ARG A 339 -12.63 13.03 14.76
CA ARG A 339 -13.88 12.72 15.43
C ARG A 339 -15.11 13.20 14.69
N ASN A 340 -16.27 12.62 15.01
CA ASN A 340 -17.56 13.03 14.44
C ASN A 340 -17.53 13.04 12.89
N LEU A 341 -16.90 12.01 12.31
CA LEU A 341 -16.87 11.75 10.88
C LEU A 341 -17.82 10.60 10.56
N SER A 342 -18.58 10.69 9.48
CA SER A 342 -19.47 9.61 9.07
C SER A 342 -18.72 8.52 8.28
N GLY A 343 -17.69 8.86 7.52
CA GLY A 343 -16.82 7.91 6.81
C GLY A 343 -15.70 7.31 7.67
N THR A 344 -14.56 7.05 7.04
CA THR A 344 -13.28 6.61 7.64
C THR A 344 -12.42 7.82 8.03
N ALA A 345 -11.71 7.75 9.16
CA ALA A 345 -10.94 8.90 9.66
C ALA A 345 -9.72 9.23 8.78
N VAL A 346 -8.91 8.23 8.42
CA VAL A 346 -7.78 8.41 7.49
C VAL A 346 -7.68 7.24 6.50
N ARG A 347 -7.54 7.53 5.22
CA ARG A 347 -7.12 6.57 4.18
C ARG A 347 -5.73 6.93 3.65
N VAL A 348 -4.88 5.94 3.46
CA VAL A 348 -3.48 6.10 3.05
C VAL A 348 -3.14 5.18 1.88
N GLY A 349 -2.91 5.75 0.72
CA GLY A 349 -2.26 5.14 -0.45
C GLY A 349 -0.80 5.59 -0.59
N GLY A 350 -0.27 5.52 -1.81
CA GLY A 350 1.13 5.88 -2.08
C GLY A 350 2.15 5.03 -1.32
N SER A 351 3.26 5.65 -0.91
CA SER A 351 4.37 5.00 -0.20
C SER A 351 4.93 5.82 0.98
N SER A 352 5.48 5.16 2.01
CA SER A 352 6.15 5.79 3.16
C SER A 352 5.31 6.78 4.01
N ASN A 353 4.01 6.89 3.75
CA ASN A 353 3.09 7.83 4.39
C ASN A 353 2.70 7.37 5.81
N GLN A 354 2.50 8.30 6.75
CA GLN A 354 2.38 7.99 8.18
C GLN A 354 1.20 8.68 8.88
N VAL A 355 0.48 7.92 9.71
CA VAL A 355 -0.51 8.44 10.68
C VAL A 355 0.04 8.19 12.08
N LEU A 356 0.30 9.27 12.81
CA LEU A 356 1.21 9.24 13.95
C LEU A 356 0.67 9.97 15.18
N SER A 357 0.53 9.25 16.29
CA SER A 357 0.13 9.79 17.59
C SER A 357 -1.23 10.53 17.58
N CYS A 358 -2.10 10.16 16.64
CA CYS A 358 -3.43 10.72 16.52
C CYS A 358 -4.39 10.06 17.53
N ASP A 359 -5.36 10.85 18.01
CA ASP A 359 -6.52 10.31 18.74
C ASP A 359 -7.70 10.22 17.77
N ILE A 360 -8.22 9.02 17.53
CA ILE A 360 -9.25 8.75 16.52
C ILE A 360 -10.48 8.14 17.21
N HIS A 361 -11.61 8.85 17.20
CA HIS A 361 -12.79 8.37 17.92
C HIS A 361 -14.15 8.87 17.46
N ASP A 362 -15.21 8.11 17.73
CA ASP A 362 -16.60 8.45 17.37
C ASP A 362 -16.76 8.64 15.84
N VAL A 363 -16.18 7.71 15.07
CA VAL A 363 -16.12 7.67 13.60
C VAL A 363 -17.09 6.60 13.05
N GLY A 364 -17.73 6.87 11.91
CA GLY A 364 -18.82 6.03 11.39
C GLY A 364 -18.36 4.71 10.76
N GLN A 365 -17.20 4.72 10.09
CA GLN A 365 -16.52 3.54 9.56
C GLN A 365 -15.16 3.31 10.28
N ALA A 366 -14.08 3.04 9.56
CA ALA A 366 -12.77 2.67 10.11
C ALA A 366 -11.98 3.85 10.71
N GLY A 367 -10.97 3.52 11.52
CA GLY A 367 -10.00 4.49 12.03
C GLY A 367 -8.97 4.88 10.97
N VAL A 368 -8.00 4.01 10.71
CA VAL A 368 -6.97 4.19 9.67
C VAL A 368 -7.04 3.05 8.67
N GLU A 369 -7.07 3.34 7.37
CA GLU A 369 -6.89 2.35 6.30
C GLU A 369 -5.56 2.58 5.56
N LEU A 370 -4.66 1.60 5.63
CA LEU A 370 -3.38 1.58 4.93
C LEU A 370 -3.47 0.71 3.68
N THR A 371 -3.03 1.24 2.54
CA THR A 371 -3.02 0.61 1.22
C THR A 371 -1.71 0.93 0.50
N GLY A 372 -1.54 0.51 -0.75
CA GLY A 372 -0.34 0.76 -1.56
C GLY A 372 0.64 -0.42 -1.64
N GLY A 373 1.74 -0.20 -2.35
CA GLY A 373 2.63 -1.25 -2.84
C GLY A 373 2.02 -2.07 -3.98
N ASP A 374 2.83 -2.90 -4.63
CA ASP A 374 2.39 -3.86 -5.65
C ASP A 374 2.43 -5.27 -5.06
N ARG A 375 1.26 -5.89 -4.90
CA ARG A 375 1.13 -7.27 -4.41
C ARG A 375 1.63 -8.31 -5.42
N VAL A 376 1.43 -8.09 -6.72
CA VAL A 376 1.87 -9.00 -7.79
C VAL A 376 3.40 -9.06 -7.86
N GLN A 377 4.08 -7.93 -7.71
CA GLN A 377 5.54 -7.84 -7.71
C GLN A 377 6.18 -7.92 -6.30
N LEU A 378 5.36 -7.95 -5.24
CA LEU A 378 5.79 -7.88 -3.83
C LEU A 378 6.62 -6.62 -3.51
N ILE A 379 6.36 -5.51 -4.23
CA ILE A 379 6.89 -4.18 -3.92
C ILE A 379 6.09 -3.63 -2.74
N LYS A 380 6.77 -3.19 -1.69
CA LYS A 380 6.13 -2.67 -0.49
C LYS A 380 5.68 -1.21 -0.69
N GLY A 381 4.57 -0.82 -0.04
CA GLY A 381 4.20 0.58 0.12
C GLY A 381 4.81 1.23 1.37
N GLU A 382 5.13 0.46 2.42
CA GLU A 382 5.77 0.95 3.66
C GLU A 382 5.01 2.08 4.40
N ASN A 383 3.72 2.30 4.10
CA ASN A 383 2.86 3.20 4.85
C ASN A 383 2.62 2.66 6.28
N SER A 384 2.41 3.57 7.23
CA SER A 384 2.36 3.20 8.65
C SER A 384 1.29 3.92 9.48
N ALA A 385 0.75 3.19 10.46
CA ALA A 385 -0.02 3.73 11.58
C ALA A 385 0.79 3.49 12.86
N VAL A 386 1.24 4.56 13.52
CA VAL A 386 2.14 4.50 14.68
C VAL A 386 1.59 5.26 15.89
N ASN A 387 1.58 4.62 17.07
CA ASN A 387 1.20 5.23 18.35
C ASN A 387 -0.18 5.92 18.39
N ASN A 388 -1.11 5.54 17.51
CA ASN A 388 -2.45 6.10 17.52
C ASN A 388 -3.30 5.47 18.61
N ASP A 389 -4.27 6.21 19.13
CA ASP A 389 -5.31 5.66 20.02
C ASP A 389 -6.67 5.73 19.33
N ILE A 390 -7.23 4.56 19.07
CA ILE A 390 -8.37 4.38 18.18
C ILE A 390 -9.50 3.70 18.93
N THR A 391 -10.63 4.40 19.10
CA THR A 391 -11.73 3.92 19.94
C THR A 391 -13.10 4.36 19.44
N ARG A 392 -14.14 3.53 19.63
CA ARG A 392 -15.51 3.86 19.17
C ARG A 392 -15.60 4.23 17.68
N VAL A 393 -14.84 3.50 16.85
CA VAL A 393 -15.02 3.51 15.39
C VAL A 393 -16.07 2.45 14.99
N GLY A 394 -16.60 2.52 13.77
CA GLY A 394 -17.71 1.68 13.32
C GLY A 394 -19.06 2.09 13.92
N ALA A 395 -19.30 3.39 14.12
CA ALA A 395 -20.53 3.89 14.75
C ALA A 395 -21.78 3.74 13.85
N LEU A 396 -21.62 3.71 12.52
CA LEU A 396 -22.70 3.53 11.53
C LEU A 396 -22.64 2.19 10.80
N GLN A 397 -21.43 1.65 10.64
CA GLN A 397 -21.17 0.34 10.05
C GLN A 397 -20.27 -0.44 11.01
N GLN A 398 -20.83 -1.44 11.68
CA GLN A 398 -20.14 -2.17 12.74
C GLN A 398 -19.21 -3.26 12.19
N CYS A 399 -19.67 -4.13 11.29
CA CYS A 399 -18.88 -5.30 10.85
C CYS A 399 -17.99 -5.00 9.64
N TYR A 400 -16.88 -5.73 9.55
CA TYR A 400 -15.76 -5.52 8.60
C TYR A 400 -15.17 -4.10 8.56
N GLN A 401 -15.55 -3.23 9.49
CA GLN A 401 -14.80 -2.03 9.85
C GLN A 401 -13.88 -2.36 11.02
N ALA A 402 -12.76 -1.65 11.13
CA ALA A 402 -11.73 -1.90 12.13
C ALA A 402 -11.07 -0.59 12.59
N GLY A 403 -10.32 -0.66 13.70
CA GLY A 403 -9.48 0.45 14.14
C GLY A 403 -8.38 0.73 13.13
N ILE A 404 -7.72 -0.33 12.65
CA ILE A 404 -6.77 -0.26 11.56
C ILE A 404 -7.13 -1.31 10.50
N ILE A 405 -7.19 -0.91 9.24
CA ILE A 405 -7.33 -1.78 8.07
C ILE A 405 -6.01 -1.73 7.30
N ILE A 406 -5.48 -2.89 6.90
CA ILE A 406 -4.22 -3.03 6.17
C ILE A 406 -4.46 -3.79 4.86
N LYS A 407 -3.99 -3.26 3.74
CA LYS A 407 -4.11 -3.84 2.39
C LYS A 407 -2.80 -3.70 1.61
N GLY A 408 -2.68 -4.43 0.49
CA GLY A 408 -1.59 -4.28 -0.48
C GLY A 408 -0.35 -5.09 -0.12
N CYS A 409 0.80 -4.42 0.01
CA CYS A 409 2.07 -5.08 0.38
C CYS A 409 2.93 -4.19 1.31
N GLY A 410 3.52 -4.76 2.36
CA GLY A 410 4.59 -4.11 3.14
C GLY A 410 4.19 -3.03 4.15
N GLN A 411 2.89 -2.77 4.34
CA GLN A 411 2.39 -1.79 5.31
C GLN A 411 2.66 -2.18 6.77
N SER A 412 2.60 -1.21 7.71
CA SER A 412 2.79 -1.49 9.14
C SER A 412 1.84 -0.80 10.12
N ALA A 413 1.48 -1.49 11.20
CA ALA A 413 0.76 -0.96 12.35
C ALA A 413 1.57 -1.22 13.63
N LYS A 414 2.08 -0.16 14.26
CA LYS A 414 3.04 -0.26 15.37
C LYS A 414 2.68 0.59 16.57
N TYR A 415 2.79 0.03 17.79
CA TYR A 415 2.55 0.77 19.05
C TYR A 415 1.16 1.41 19.21
N ASN A 416 0.17 1.06 18.39
CA ASN A 416 -1.16 1.65 18.49
C ASN A 416 -1.94 1.03 19.66
N ARG A 417 -2.84 1.80 20.24
CA ARG A 417 -3.92 1.29 21.06
C ARG A 417 -5.22 1.25 20.24
N VAL A 418 -5.85 0.08 20.14
CA VAL A 418 -7.14 -0.07 19.47
C VAL A 418 -8.14 -0.66 20.45
N HIS A 419 -9.14 0.12 20.87
CA HIS A 419 -9.98 -0.29 22.00
C HIS A 419 -11.46 0.10 21.94
N HIS A 420 -12.32 -0.76 22.49
CA HIS A 420 -13.77 -0.52 22.61
C HIS A 420 -14.47 -0.39 21.24
N LEU A 421 -14.26 -1.39 20.37
CA LEU A 421 -14.86 -1.48 19.03
C LEU A 421 -15.98 -2.53 18.99
N PRO A 422 -17.02 -2.35 18.14
CA PRO A 422 -18.10 -3.32 18.01
C PRO A 422 -17.65 -4.61 17.30
N HIS A 423 -16.59 -4.55 16.50
CA HIS A 423 -16.07 -5.63 15.66
C HIS A 423 -14.53 -5.68 15.72
N ILE A 424 -13.83 -5.92 14.61
CA ILE A 424 -12.39 -6.21 14.53
C ILE A 424 -11.54 -5.04 15.05
N GLY A 425 -10.42 -5.37 15.70
CA GLY A 425 -9.41 -4.38 16.09
C GLY A 425 -8.53 -3.97 14.90
N ILE A 426 -7.77 -4.92 14.36
CA ILE A 426 -6.90 -4.77 13.19
C ILE A 426 -7.31 -5.80 12.13
N LEU A 427 -7.73 -5.33 10.96
CA LEU A 427 -8.07 -6.13 9.78
C LEU A 427 -6.90 -6.07 8.79
N PHE A 428 -6.42 -7.21 8.26
CA PHE A 428 -5.39 -7.19 7.21
C PHE A 428 -5.72 -8.09 6.02
N SER A 429 -5.17 -7.75 4.85
CA SER A 429 -5.14 -8.56 3.63
C SER A 429 -3.93 -8.15 2.80
N GLY A 430 -3.38 -9.06 2.01
CA GLY A 430 -2.14 -8.80 1.26
C GLY A 430 -0.90 -9.41 1.89
N ASN A 431 0.26 -8.82 1.64
CA ASN A 431 1.56 -9.48 1.80
C ASN A 431 2.56 -8.68 2.64
N ASP A 432 3.46 -9.39 3.33
CA ASP A 432 4.63 -8.84 4.02
C ASP A 432 4.35 -7.69 5.02
N HIS A 433 3.18 -7.67 5.63
CA HIS A 433 2.79 -6.64 6.61
C HIS A 433 3.44 -6.85 7.98
N SER A 434 3.54 -5.76 8.74
CA SER A 434 4.12 -5.75 10.10
C SER A 434 3.12 -5.20 11.11
N ILE A 435 2.58 -6.07 11.98
CA ILE A 435 1.63 -5.74 13.04
C ILE A 435 2.34 -5.98 14.38
N GLU A 436 2.96 -4.94 14.92
CA GLU A 436 3.93 -5.05 16.01
C GLU A 436 3.60 -4.19 17.23
N GLN A 437 3.74 -4.77 18.43
CA GLN A 437 3.75 -4.01 19.70
C GLN A 437 2.47 -3.17 19.96
N ASN A 438 1.33 -3.55 19.39
CA ASN A 438 0.05 -2.85 19.61
C ASN A 438 -0.67 -3.38 20.86
N GLU A 439 -1.42 -2.52 21.56
CA GLU A 439 -2.42 -2.91 22.58
C GLU A 439 -3.80 -3.00 21.90
N VAL A 440 -4.46 -4.16 21.94
CA VAL A 440 -5.80 -4.34 21.35
C VAL A 440 -6.76 -4.89 22.40
N ASP A 441 -7.75 -4.09 22.80
CA ASP A 441 -8.57 -4.35 24.00
C ASP A 441 -10.07 -4.07 23.87
N HIS A 442 -10.91 -4.92 24.47
CA HIS A 442 -12.37 -4.77 24.45
C HIS A 442 -12.94 -4.53 23.04
N VAL A 443 -12.45 -5.27 22.05
CA VAL A 443 -12.96 -5.30 20.68
C VAL A 443 -13.90 -6.50 20.48
N CYS A 444 -14.56 -6.61 19.32
CA CYS A 444 -15.59 -7.62 19.03
C CYS A 444 -16.78 -7.58 20.00
N ARG A 445 -17.20 -6.37 20.42
CA ARG A 445 -18.22 -6.21 21.48
C ARG A 445 -19.65 -6.49 21.05
N ASP A 446 -20.02 -6.23 19.81
CA ASP A 446 -21.41 -6.35 19.32
C ASP A 446 -21.61 -7.48 18.29
N SER A 447 -20.52 -8.15 17.90
CA SER A 447 -20.42 -9.08 16.76
C SER A 447 -19.48 -10.25 17.05
N GLY A 448 -19.56 -11.31 16.25
CA GLY A 448 -18.82 -12.56 16.45
C GLY A 448 -18.48 -13.23 15.13
N ASP A 449 -17.72 -14.33 15.16
CA ASP A 449 -16.92 -14.81 14.02
C ASP A 449 -15.89 -13.73 13.60
N ALA A 450 -15.21 -13.17 14.61
CA ALA A 450 -14.36 -11.98 14.53
C ALA A 450 -13.21 -12.04 15.54
N ALA A 451 -12.20 -11.18 15.38
CA ALA A 451 -11.06 -11.13 16.29
C ALA A 451 -10.43 -9.76 16.46
N ALA A 452 -9.59 -9.63 17.49
CA ALA A 452 -8.77 -8.45 17.69
C ALA A 452 -7.78 -8.20 16.54
N ILE A 453 -7.20 -9.25 15.96
CA ILE A 453 -6.43 -9.20 14.72
C ILE A 453 -7.01 -10.28 13.77
N TYR A 454 -7.48 -9.89 12.60
CA TYR A 454 -8.22 -10.76 11.68
C TYR A 454 -7.73 -10.64 10.24
N SER A 455 -7.63 -11.77 9.55
CA SER A 455 -7.53 -11.84 8.08
C SER A 455 -8.12 -13.14 7.55
N ALA A 456 -8.52 -13.16 6.28
CA ALA A 456 -9.29 -14.25 5.70
C ALA A 456 -9.14 -14.40 4.18
N ASN A 457 -9.59 -15.55 3.67
CA ASN A 457 -10.01 -15.80 2.28
C ASN A 457 -8.95 -15.85 1.17
N SER A 458 -7.64 -15.74 1.42
CA SER A 458 -6.61 -16.07 0.40
C SER A 458 -5.38 -16.77 0.97
N PRO A 459 -4.93 -17.90 0.38
CA PRO A 459 -3.64 -18.52 0.70
C PRO A 459 -2.45 -17.73 0.12
N GLY A 460 -2.70 -16.71 -0.72
CA GLY A 460 -1.70 -15.81 -1.27
C GLY A 460 -1.31 -14.67 -0.32
N TYR A 461 -2.13 -14.37 0.70
CA TYR A 461 -1.80 -13.37 1.72
C TYR A 461 -0.81 -13.96 2.73
N ARG A 462 0.49 -13.77 2.46
CA ARG A 462 1.63 -14.43 3.14
C ARG A 462 2.63 -13.42 3.66
N GLY A 463 3.48 -13.86 4.59
CA GLY A 463 4.61 -13.07 5.09
C GLY A 463 4.25 -11.99 6.12
N THR A 464 2.97 -11.87 6.52
CA THR A 464 2.59 -10.94 7.58
C THR A 464 3.11 -11.43 8.93
N ILE A 465 3.75 -10.53 9.68
CA ILE A 465 4.30 -10.76 11.01
C ILE A 465 3.41 -10.05 12.04
N ILE A 466 2.87 -10.83 12.98
CA ILE A 466 2.08 -10.37 14.13
C ILE A 466 2.93 -10.62 15.37
N SER A 467 3.66 -9.60 15.83
CA SER A 467 4.70 -9.78 16.87
C SER A 467 4.65 -8.82 18.05
N GLY A 468 4.81 -9.35 19.27
CA GLY A 468 4.95 -8.55 20.49
C GLY A 468 3.71 -7.74 20.90
N ASN A 469 2.54 -8.01 20.32
CA ASN A 469 1.30 -7.31 20.65
C ASN A 469 0.74 -7.76 22.02
N ALA A 470 0.02 -6.88 22.69
CA ALA A 470 -0.76 -7.17 23.89
C ALA A 470 -2.25 -7.21 23.53
N VAL A 471 -2.81 -8.41 23.41
CA VAL A 471 -4.21 -8.62 23.05
C VAL A 471 -4.97 -9.10 24.29
N HIS A 472 -5.95 -8.31 24.77
CA HIS A 472 -6.62 -8.66 26.02
C HIS A 472 -8.06 -8.18 26.18
N HIS A 473 -8.83 -8.89 27.01
CA HIS A 473 -10.26 -8.64 27.22
C HIS A 473 -11.08 -8.73 25.92
N VAL A 474 -10.70 -9.66 25.04
CA VAL A 474 -11.46 -10.04 23.84
C VAL A 474 -12.41 -11.17 24.25
N LEU A 475 -13.48 -10.77 24.94
CA LEU A 475 -14.45 -11.68 25.55
C LEU A 475 -15.60 -11.98 24.58
N LEU A 476 -16.25 -13.12 24.78
CA LEU A 476 -17.45 -13.50 24.04
C LEU A 476 -18.66 -12.72 24.58
N ASN A 477 -19.25 -11.84 23.76
CA ASN A 477 -20.49 -11.12 24.09
C ASN A 477 -21.68 -11.53 23.21
N VAL A 478 -21.49 -12.52 22.32
CA VAL A 478 -22.44 -12.93 21.28
C VAL A 478 -22.39 -14.46 21.06
N SER A 479 -23.21 -15.04 20.20
CA SER A 479 -23.33 -16.51 20.10
C SER A 479 -22.32 -17.21 19.16
N CYS A 480 -21.65 -16.46 18.28
CA CYS A 480 -20.50 -16.88 17.49
C CYS A 480 -19.18 -16.45 18.18
N GLY A 481 -18.15 -17.31 18.11
CA GLY A 481 -16.91 -17.14 18.86
C GLY A 481 -16.13 -15.86 18.52
N THR A 482 -15.24 -15.45 19.44
CA THR A 482 -14.25 -14.39 19.24
C THR A 482 -12.87 -14.86 19.69
N CYS A 483 -11.81 -14.28 19.13
CA CYS A 483 -10.43 -14.57 19.56
C CYS A 483 -9.47 -13.38 19.41
N GLY A 484 -8.23 -13.58 19.86
CA GLY A 484 -7.16 -12.59 19.77
C GLY A 484 -6.61 -12.45 18.34
N VAL A 485 -6.16 -13.56 17.74
CA VAL A 485 -5.78 -13.63 16.33
C VAL A 485 -6.64 -14.67 15.61
N TYR A 486 -7.24 -14.27 14.49
CA TYR A 486 -7.99 -15.16 13.61
C TYR A 486 -7.35 -15.20 12.22
N LEU A 487 -6.80 -16.35 11.87
CA LEU A 487 -6.33 -16.69 10.54
C LEU A 487 -7.45 -17.53 9.88
N ASP A 488 -8.37 -16.85 9.21
CA ASP A 488 -9.64 -17.42 8.76
C ASP A 488 -9.62 -17.89 7.30
N ASN A 489 -10.54 -18.79 6.96
CA ASN A 489 -10.88 -19.23 5.61
C ASN A 489 -9.65 -19.45 4.67
N GLY A 490 -8.68 -20.25 5.11
CA GLY A 490 -7.60 -20.74 4.24
C GLY A 490 -6.38 -19.83 4.10
N LEU A 491 -6.21 -18.88 5.01
CA LEU A 491 -5.04 -18.01 5.12
C LEU A 491 -3.77 -18.80 5.45
N CYS A 492 -2.65 -18.56 4.74
CA CYS A 492 -1.43 -19.38 4.85
C CYS A 492 -0.18 -18.52 5.09
N GLY A 493 0.87 -19.12 5.67
CA GLY A 493 2.23 -18.55 5.64
C GLY A 493 2.43 -17.24 6.42
N ASN A 494 1.68 -17.00 7.50
CA ASN A 494 1.84 -15.84 8.38
C ASN A 494 2.42 -16.23 9.76
N VAL A 495 3.03 -15.28 10.46
CA VAL A 495 3.73 -15.54 11.74
C VAL A 495 3.04 -14.83 12.89
N VAL A 496 2.73 -15.56 13.96
CA VAL A 496 2.20 -15.04 15.23
C VAL A 496 3.22 -15.36 16.33
N GLU A 497 4.01 -14.37 16.75
CA GLU A 497 5.11 -14.61 17.69
C GLU A 497 5.30 -13.58 18.81
N ASP A 498 5.80 -14.04 19.96
CA ASP A 498 6.15 -13.19 21.12
C ASP A 498 5.00 -12.31 21.67
N ASN A 499 3.74 -12.58 21.31
CA ASN A 499 2.58 -11.80 21.76
C ASN A 499 2.10 -12.23 23.17
N LEU A 500 1.51 -11.29 23.92
CA LEU A 500 0.65 -11.61 25.07
C LEU A 500 -0.81 -11.76 24.62
N PHE A 501 -1.43 -12.85 25.05
CA PHE A 501 -2.88 -13.03 25.05
C PHE A 501 -3.37 -13.13 26.49
N TYR A 502 -4.15 -12.15 26.98
CA TYR A 502 -4.77 -12.19 28.31
C TYR A 502 -6.29 -12.11 28.24
N ARG A 503 -7.00 -13.20 28.58
CA ARG A 503 -8.46 -13.29 28.38
C ARG A 503 -8.87 -12.90 26.94
N ALA A 504 -8.10 -13.37 25.96
CA ALA A 504 -8.24 -13.05 24.54
C ALA A 504 -9.09 -14.08 23.76
N CYS A 505 -9.82 -14.93 24.50
CA CYS A 505 -10.82 -15.85 23.99
C CYS A 505 -11.60 -16.33 25.21
N ASP A 506 -12.92 -16.35 25.12
CA ASP A 506 -13.79 -17.02 26.09
C ASP A 506 -14.34 -18.31 25.47
N ALA A 507 -14.12 -19.44 26.15
CA ALA A 507 -14.53 -20.77 25.69
C ALA A 507 -15.86 -21.22 26.32
N THR A 508 -16.48 -20.40 27.18
CA THR A 508 -17.68 -20.78 27.96
C THR A 508 -18.98 -20.82 27.15
N GLY A 509 -19.01 -20.31 25.92
CA GLY A 509 -20.16 -20.47 25.03
C GLY A 509 -20.32 -21.92 24.57
N GLU A 510 -21.51 -22.52 24.77
CA GLU A 510 -21.88 -23.92 24.47
C GLU A 510 -21.45 -24.47 23.09
N PHE A 511 -21.14 -23.59 22.13
CA PHE A 511 -20.83 -23.93 20.73
C PHE A 511 -19.55 -23.28 20.20
N SER A 512 -18.65 -22.76 21.05
CA SER A 512 -17.43 -22.08 20.60
C SER A 512 -16.25 -23.05 20.39
N THR A 513 -15.77 -23.16 19.15
CA THR A 513 -14.52 -23.87 18.79
C THR A 513 -13.28 -22.97 18.84
N PHE A 514 -13.45 -21.68 19.15
CA PHE A 514 -12.40 -20.67 19.10
C PHE A 514 -11.33 -20.86 20.20
N ALA A 515 -10.18 -20.22 19.98
CA ALA A 515 -9.05 -20.15 20.90
C ALA A 515 -8.31 -18.82 20.67
N ALA A 516 -7.49 -18.36 21.62
CA ALA A 516 -6.84 -17.04 21.56
C ALA A 516 -6.05 -16.79 20.25
N VAL A 517 -5.40 -17.82 19.70
CA VAL A 517 -5.06 -17.88 18.27
C VAL A 517 -5.89 -18.98 17.62
N TYR A 518 -6.66 -18.65 16.58
CA TYR A 518 -7.53 -19.57 15.87
C TYR A 518 -7.22 -19.63 14.38
N VAL A 519 -7.07 -20.84 13.85
CA VAL A 519 -6.75 -21.12 12.44
C VAL A 519 -7.90 -21.90 11.81
N HIS A 520 -8.74 -21.23 11.04
CA HIS A 520 -9.84 -21.86 10.29
C HIS A 520 -9.37 -22.06 8.85
N HIS A 521 -8.90 -23.26 8.55
CA HIS A 521 -8.11 -23.56 7.36
C HIS A 521 -6.78 -22.82 7.25
N GLY A 522 -5.97 -23.31 6.32
CA GLY A 522 -4.68 -22.76 6.01
C GLY A 522 -3.54 -23.52 6.67
N TYR A 523 -2.36 -23.34 6.10
CA TYR A 523 -1.16 -24.10 6.39
C TYR A 523 0.05 -23.17 6.50
N GLN A 524 1.13 -23.67 7.10
CA GLN A 524 2.40 -22.94 7.23
C GLN A 524 2.30 -21.64 8.06
N ASN A 525 1.20 -21.40 8.76
CA ASN A 525 1.13 -20.33 9.75
C ASN A 525 1.92 -20.79 10.99
N VAL A 526 2.84 -19.94 11.48
CA VAL A 526 3.74 -20.27 12.59
C VAL A 526 3.30 -19.54 13.85
N ILE A 527 3.00 -20.28 14.92
CA ILE A 527 2.54 -19.72 16.19
C ILE A 527 3.58 -20.04 17.26
N ARG A 528 4.47 -19.09 17.61
CA ARG A 528 5.60 -19.39 18.48
C ARG A 528 5.95 -18.37 19.55
N ARG A 529 6.46 -18.82 20.70
CA ARG A 529 6.91 -17.96 21.83
C ARG A 529 5.84 -17.01 22.39
N ASN A 530 4.56 -17.21 22.08
CA ASN A 530 3.47 -16.41 22.64
C ASN A 530 3.19 -16.83 24.09
N ARG A 531 2.65 -15.89 24.89
CA ARG A 531 2.20 -16.14 26.26
C ARG A 531 0.69 -16.02 26.34
N PHE A 532 0.04 -17.09 26.76
CA PHE A 532 -1.41 -17.17 26.95
C PHE A 532 -1.73 -17.21 28.44
N VAL A 533 -2.52 -16.25 28.94
CA VAL A 533 -2.87 -16.12 30.36
C VAL A 533 -4.38 -15.99 30.50
N ALA A 534 -5.01 -16.89 31.26
CA ALA A 534 -6.47 -16.88 31.48
C ALA A 534 -7.32 -16.82 30.19
N CYS A 535 -6.83 -17.39 29.09
CA CYS A 535 -7.58 -17.59 27.86
C CYS A 535 -8.37 -18.90 27.94
N GLY A 536 -9.62 -18.91 27.46
CA GLY A 536 -10.45 -20.11 27.44
C GLY A 536 -9.74 -21.29 26.76
N ARG A 537 -9.13 -21.04 25.59
CA ARG A 537 -8.19 -21.95 24.92
C ARG A 537 -7.01 -21.16 24.34
N ALA A 538 -5.83 -21.80 24.24
CA ALA A 538 -4.62 -21.15 23.74
C ALA A 538 -4.57 -21.10 22.19
N VAL A 539 -4.46 -22.26 21.53
CA VAL A 539 -4.37 -22.35 20.06
C VAL A 539 -5.32 -23.42 19.52
N GLY A 540 -6.21 -23.02 18.62
CA GLY A 540 -7.25 -23.87 18.04
C GLY A 540 -7.16 -23.89 16.52
N ALA A 541 -7.59 -24.99 15.92
CA ALA A 541 -7.69 -25.11 14.47
C ALA A 541 -8.87 -25.97 14.07
N HIS A 542 -9.44 -25.71 12.88
CA HIS A 542 -10.51 -26.49 12.28
C HIS A 542 -10.18 -26.84 10.83
N LEU A 543 -10.51 -28.08 10.44
CA LEU A 543 -10.36 -28.62 9.08
C LEU A 543 -11.70 -29.17 8.54
N TYR A 544 -12.14 -28.60 7.41
CA TYR A 544 -13.09 -29.08 6.43
C TYR A 544 -12.69 -30.48 5.93
N ASP A 545 -13.71 -31.31 5.76
CA ASP A 545 -13.67 -32.49 4.92
C ASP A 545 -13.43 -32.16 3.43
N ASN A 546 -13.03 -33.17 2.65
CA ASN A 546 -12.69 -33.06 1.23
C ASN A 546 -13.83 -32.39 0.42
N ARG A 547 -15.10 -32.71 0.74
CA ARG A 547 -16.27 -32.17 0.03
C ARG A 547 -16.44 -30.67 0.30
N LYS A 548 -16.31 -30.23 1.56
CA LYS A 548 -16.33 -28.81 1.93
C LYS A 548 -15.13 -28.06 1.36
N TRP A 549 -13.93 -28.63 1.37
CA TRP A 549 -12.75 -28.04 0.74
C TRP A 549 -12.95 -27.82 -0.76
N HIS A 550 -13.36 -28.84 -1.52
CA HIS A 550 -13.65 -28.68 -2.96
C HIS A 550 -14.76 -27.66 -3.24
N THR A 551 -15.79 -27.58 -2.38
CA THR A 551 -16.87 -26.59 -2.52
C THR A 551 -16.37 -25.16 -2.24
N TYR A 552 -15.56 -24.98 -1.19
CA TYR A 552 -14.93 -23.71 -0.86
C TYR A 552 -14.06 -23.23 -2.02
N MET A 553 -13.21 -24.12 -2.54
CA MET A 553 -12.27 -23.82 -3.61
C MET A 553 -12.95 -23.52 -4.96
N THR A 554 -14.00 -24.25 -5.34
CA THR A 554 -14.72 -24.00 -6.62
C THR A 554 -15.59 -22.74 -6.59
N GLY A 555 -16.05 -22.31 -5.40
CA GLY A 555 -16.87 -21.13 -5.20
C GLY A 555 -16.10 -19.84 -4.91
N ARG A 556 -15.14 -19.86 -3.96
CA ARG A 556 -14.48 -18.65 -3.43
C ARG A 556 -13.14 -18.29 -4.06
N LEU A 557 -12.36 -19.23 -4.64
CA LEU A 557 -11.13 -18.83 -5.35
C LEU A 557 -11.40 -17.97 -6.60
N LYS A 558 -12.62 -17.97 -7.13
CA LYS A 558 -13.08 -17.03 -8.17
C LYS A 558 -13.07 -15.55 -7.72
N VAL A 559 -12.89 -15.29 -6.42
CA VAL A 559 -12.87 -13.95 -5.82
C VAL A 559 -11.45 -13.38 -5.73
N ASP A 560 -10.40 -14.21 -5.74
CA ASP A 560 -8.98 -13.75 -5.81
C ASP A 560 -8.58 -13.41 -7.25
N LYS A 561 -9.33 -12.46 -7.84
CA LYS A 561 -9.07 -11.87 -9.17
C LYS A 561 -7.73 -11.13 -9.24
N GLU A 562 -7.12 -10.84 -8.08
CA GLU A 562 -5.92 -10.03 -7.92
C GLU A 562 -4.63 -10.87 -7.78
N GLY A 563 -4.69 -12.21 -7.76
CA GLY A 563 -3.45 -12.98 -7.70
C GLY A 563 -3.53 -14.51 -7.84
N ALA A 564 -4.46 -15.21 -7.20
CA ALA A 564 -4.37 -16.68 -7.16
C ALA A 564 -4.53 -17.34 -8.55
N THR A 565 -5.38 -16.78 -9.42
CA THR A 565 -5.55 -17.25 -10.81
C THR A 565 -4.61 -16.53 -11.78
N GLY A 566 -3.29 -16.61 -11.55
CA GLY A 566 -2.31 -16.04 -12.49
C GLY A 566 -0.86 -15.86 -12.06
N LEU A 567 -0.44 -16.23 -10.83
CA LEU A 567 0.91 -15.92 -10.31
C LEU A 567 1.91 -17.10 -10.30
N PRO A 568 2.70 -17.28 -11.38
CA PRO A 568 3.92 -18.08 -11.38
C PRO A 568 5.21 -17.23 -11.58
N SER A 569 5.28 -15.99 -11.07
CA SER A 569 6.51 -15.18 -11.20
C SER A 569 7.66 -15.75 -10.36
N ALA A 570 8.91 -15.57 -10.82
CA ALA A 570 10.10 -16.00 -10.09
C ALA A 570 10.31 -15.22 -8.77
N ILE A 571 9.66 -14.07 -8.62
CA ILE A 571 9.74 -13.19 -7.45
C ILE A 571 9.04 -13.83 -6.24
N TRP A 572 7.82 -14.34 -6.42
CA TRP A 572 7.09 -15.04 -5.34
C TRP A 572 7.83 -16.29 -4.84
N ARG A 573 8.49 -17.04 -5.72
CA ARG A 573 9.33 -18.19 -5.34
C ARG A 573 10.64 -17.81 -4.63
N ARG A 574 11.21 -16.63 -4.95
CA ARG A 574 12.36 -16.08 -4.22
C ARG A 574 11.98 -15.56 -2.84
N ARG A 575 10.78 -14.99 -2.68
CA ARG A 575 10.28 -14.47 -1.40
C ARG A 575 9.72 -15.55 -0.49
N TYR A 576 8.95 -16.48 -1.04
CA TYR A 576 8.33 -17.62 -0.35
C TYR A 576 8.90 -18.91 -0.94
N SER A 577 10.03 -19.36 -0.41
CA SER A 577 10.77 -20.54 -0.91
C SER A 577 10.00 -21.86 -0.83
N ASP A 578 8.88 -21.88 -0.11
CA ASP A 578 7.97 -23.00 0.08
C ASP A 578 6.75 -22.97 -0.87
N TRP A 579 6.69 -22.03 -1.81
CA TRP A 579 5.66 -21.92 -2.85
C TRP A 579 5.73 -23.07 -3.88
N PRO A 580 4.59 -23.60 -4.38
CA PRO A 580 4.57 -24.69 -5.35
C PRO A 580 5.23 -24.38 -6.70
N LYS A 581 5.61 -25.43 -7.44
CA LYS A 581 6.33 -25.34 -8.74
C LYS A 581 5.42 -24.85 -9.89
N PRO A 582 5.97 -24.19 -10.93
CA PRO A 582 5.22 -23.75 -12.11
C PRO A 582 4.74 -24.91 -13.01
N GLY A 583 3.81 -24.61 -13.92
CA GLY A 583 3.25 -25.55 -14.91
C GLY A 583 1.98 -26.27 -14.47
N ALA A 584 1.44 -25.84 -13.33
CA ALA A 584 0.39 -26.52 -12.57
C ALA A 584 -0.81 -25.56 -12.46
N GLY A 585 -1.97 -25.97 -12.95
CA GLY A 585 -3.17 -25.14 -12.96
C GLY A 585 -3.83 -25.03 -11.58
N LEU A 586 -5.06 -24.51 -11.57
CA LEU A 586 -5.91 -24.50 -10.38
C LEU A 586 -5.99 -25.91 -9.74
N GLN A 587 -6.03 -26.98 -10.55
CA GLN A 587 -6.09 -28.36 -10.08
C GLN A 587 -4.84 -28.84 -9.31
N GLU A 588 -3.63 -28.46 -9.70
CA GLU A 588 -2.43 -28.85 -8.96
C GLU A 588 -2.16 -27.97 -7.73
N PHE A 589 -2.59 -26.71 -7.72
CA PHE A 589 -2.62 -25.93 -6.47
C PHE A 589 -3.64 -26.52 -5.47
N LEU A 590 -4.79 -27.00 -5.98
CA LEU A 590 -5.78 -27.77 -5.22
C LEU A 590 -5.21 -29.09 -4.68
N ALA A 591 -4.37 -29.79 -5.46
CA ALA A 591 -3.69 -31.01 -5.01
C ALA A 591 -2.54 -30.72 -4.03
N TRP A 592 -1.81 -29.61 -4.20
CA TRP A 592 -0.72 -29.21 -3.31
C TRP A 592 -1.22 -28.85 -1.90
N THR A 593 -2.40 -28.24 -1.83
CA THR A 593 -3.07 -27.88 -0.57
C THR A 593 -3.78 -29.04 0.14
N TYR A 594 -3.96 -30.20 -0.51
CA TYR A 594 -4.64 -31.34 0.10
C TYR A 594 -4.06 -32.71 -0.29
N PRO A 595 -3.18 -33.28 0.55
CA PRO A 595 -2.90 -34.72 0.56
C PRO A 595 -3.29 -35.35 1.91
N ASP A 596 -4.05 -36.46 1.89
CA ASP A 596 -4.49 -37.24 3.07
C ASP A 596 -3.33 -37.87 3.90
N THR A 597 -2.07 -37.51 3.65
CA THR A 597 -0.85 -38.11 4.24
C THR A 597 0.33 -37.13 4.42
N CYS A 598 0.11 -35.83 4.71
CA CYS A 598 1.20 -34.82 4.77
C CYS A 598 1.57 -34.24 6.18
N PRO A 599 2.17 -35.01 7.10
CA PRO A 599 2.69 -34.52 8.38
C PRO A 599 3.60 -33.27 8.37
N PRO A 600 4.47 -33.02 7.35
CA PRO A 600 5.42 -31.90 7.40
C PRO A 600 4.80 -30.50 7.25
N ARG A 601 3.52 -30.37 6.89
CA ARG A 601 2.89 -29.10 6.45
C ARG A 601 1.84 -28.53 7.39
N LEU A 602 1.67 -29.11 8.58
CA LEU A 602 0.80 -28.57 9.63
C LEU A 602 1.30 -27.20 10.11
N ASN A 603 0.39 -26.36 10.62
CA ASN A 603 0.75 -25.10 11.28
C ASN A 603 1.63 -25.38 12.51
N PRO A 604 2.91 -24.93 12.54
CA PRO A 604 3.79 -25.19 13.68
C PRO A 604 3.41 -24.34 14.88
N VAL A 605 3.33 -24.98 16.05
CA VAL A 605 3.02 -24.33 17.33
C VAL A 605 4.16 -24.63 18.29
N GLU A 606 5.01 -23.64 18.53
CA GLU A 606 6.36 -23.87 19.05
C GLU A 606 6.71 -22.97 20.25
N ASN A 607 7.27 -23.51 21.33
CA ASN A 607 7.84 -22.72 22.43
C ASN A 607 6.86 -21.73 23.11
N ASN A 608 5.54 -21.96 23.05
CA ASN A 608 4.55 -21.07 23.68
C ASN A 608 4.38 -21.40 25.18
N LEU A 609 3.98 -20.40 25.98
CA LEU A 609 3.68 -20.54 27.41
C LEU A 609 2.17 -20.36 27.68
N VAL A 610 1.53 -21.31 28.35
CA VAL A 610 0.10 -21.26 28.71
C VAL A 610 -0.07 -21.29 30.24
N GLU A 611 -0.83 -20.34 30.80
CA GLU A 611 -1.01 -20.15 32.24
C GLU A 611 -2.50 -19.95 32.60
N GLY A 612 -3.12 -20.95 33.25
CA GLY A 612 -4.45 -20.84 33.89
C GLY A 612 -5.68 -20.73 32.96
N GLY A 613 -5.85 -21.63 31.99
CA GLY A 613 -7.03 -21.77 31.12
C GLY A 613 -7.20 -23.20 30.58
N GLU A 614 -8.21 -23.54 29.76
CA GLU A 614 -8.35 -24.92 29.26
C GLU A 614 -7.14 -25.29 28.37
N HIS A 615 -6.45 -26.35 28.76
CA HIS A 615 -5.22 -26.82 28.11
C HIS A 615 -5.54 -27.62 26.84
N SER A 616 -5.95 -26.94 25.77
CA SER A 616 -6.17 -27.57 24.46
C SER A 616 -5.39 -26.90 23.34
N PHE A 617 -4.60 -27.73 22.66
CA PHE A 617 -4.13 -27.49 21.29
C PHE A 617 -4.98 -28.33 20.33
N GLY A 618 -5.38 -27.77 19.19
CA GLY A 618 -6.18 -28.48 18.19
C GLY A 618 -5.50 -29.74 17.60
N ARG A 619 -6.30 -30.75 17.21
CA ARG A 619 -5.87 -32.08 16.70
C ARG A 619 -5.10 -32.06 15.35
N SER A 620 -4.74 -30.89 14.83
CA SER A 620 -4.15 -30.68 13.51
C SER A 620 -2.99 -29.67 13.55
N LEU A 621 -2.32 -29.58 14.69
CA LEU A 621 -1.20 -28.67 14.95
C LEU A 621 0.07 -29.49 15.19
N LYS A 622 1.22 -29.01 14.71
CA LYS A 622 2.52 -29.63 15.04
C LYS A 622 3.07 -28.96 16.30
N LEU A 623 2.99 -29.64 17.44
CA LEU A 623 3.40 -29.10 18.73
C LEU A 623 4.89 -29.36 18.98
N ILE A 624 5.64 -28.33 19.37
CA ILE A 624 7.07 -28.42 19.70
C ILE A 624 7.34 -27.57 20.96
N ASP A 625 7.91 -28.16 22.01
CA ASP A 625 8.44 -27.47 23.19
C ASP A 625 7.50 -26.44 23.88
N ASN A 626 6.19 -26.65 23.83
CA ASN A 626 5.21 -25.77 24.49
C ASN A 626 5.12 -26.08 25.99
N VAL A 627 5.08 -25.04 26.82
CA VAL A 627 5.01 -25.14 28.29
C VAL A 627 3.61 -24.78 28.78
N VAL A 628 3.04 -25.63 29.62
CA VAL A 628 1.70 -25.45 30.22
C VAL A 628 1.83 -25.42 31.74
N ARG A 629 1.16 -24.46 32.39
CA ARG A 629 1.12 -24.29 33.84
C ARG A 629 -0.34 -24.22 34.31
N GLU A 630 -0.72 -25.17 35.15
CA GLU A 630 -2.08 -25.29 35.71
C GLU A 630 -2.48 -24.07 36.56
N ARG A 631 -1.52 -23.52 37.32
CA ARG A 631 -1.70 -22.29 38.10
C ARG A 631 -1.08 -21.11 37.38
N GLY A 632 -1.91 -20.19 36.90
CA GLY A 632 -1.48 -18.86 36.48
C GLY A 632 -1.17 -17.93 37.66
N PRO A 633 -0.72 -16.69 37.40
CA PRO A 633 -0.60 -15.67 38.43
C PRO A 633 -1.95 -15.42 39.13
N ASP A 634 -1.88 -15.11 40.43
CA ASP A 634 -3.06 -14.96 41.30
C ASP A 634 -4.12 -14.00 40.71
N LEU A 635 -5.38 -14.45 40.76
CA LEU A 635 -6.53 -13.73 40.23
C LEU A 635 -6.77 -12.40 40.96
N GLU A 636 -6.47 -12.28 42.24
CA GLU A 636 -6.55 -11.01 42.97
C GLU A 636 -5.45 -10.02 42.52
N THR A 637 -4.24 -10.53 42.32
CA THR A 637 -3.11 -9.75 41.79
C THR A 637 -3.39 -9.19 40.39
N LEU A 638 -4.10 -9.95 39.54
CA LEU A 638 -4.56 -9.48 38.22
C LEU A 638 -5.80 -8.56 38.29
N ARG A 639 -6.77 -8.84 39.18
CA ARG A 639 -8.01 -8.05 39.33
C ARG A 639 -7.78 -6.61 39.78
N ARG A 640 -6.67 -6.33 40.46
CA ARG A 640 -6.32 -4.97 40.95
C ARG A 640 -5.85 -4.00 39.85
N GLY A 641 -6.15 -4.29 38.58
CA GLY A 641 -6.01 -3.34 37.48
C GLY A 641 -4.58 -2.98 37.11
N ARG A 642 -3.61 -3.84 37.47
CA ARG A 642 -2.24 -3.75 36.96
C ARG A 642 -1.93 -5.02 36.20
N LEU A 643 -1.63 -4.87 34.91
CA LEU A 643 -0.85 -5.84 34.16
C LEU A 643 0.40 -6.20 35.00
N PRO A 644 0.97 -7.42 34.86
CA PRO A 644 2.23 -7.75 35.53
C PRO A 644 3.25 -6.63 35.29
N LYS A 645 4.03 -6.24 36.30
CA LYS A 645 4.94 -5.06 36.22
C LYS A 645 5.93 -5.07 35.04
N ASN A 646 6.10 -6.22 34.40
CA ASN A 646 7.01 -6.49 33.29
C ASN A 646 6.26 -6.45 31.93
N LEU A 647 5.04 -5.92 31.93
CA LEU A 647 4.05 -5.99 30.84
C LEU A 647 3.36 -4.63 30.63
N ASP A 648 4.03 -3.57 31.07
CA ASP A 648 3.73 -2.19 30.69
C ASP A 648 4.25 -1.99 29.25
N CYS A 649 3.41 -2.36 28.27
CA CYS A 649 3.65 -2.07 26.85
C CYS A 649 3.33 -0.60 26.50
N GLY A 650 2.87 0.19 27.48
CA GLY A 650 2.70 1.63 27.35
C GLY A 650 3.99 2.38 27.66
N LEU A 651 4.70 2.81 26.62
CA LEU A 651 5.33 4.14 26.68
C LEU A 651 4.23 5.09 27.13
N ARG A 652 4.37 5.75 28.30
CA ARG A 652 3.24 6.48 28.88
C ARG A 652 2.76 7.50 27.87
N LYS A 653 1.48 7.42 27.51
CA LYS A 653 0.90 8.25 26.45
C LYS A 653 1.17 9.74 26.65
N ASP A 654 1.21 10.19 27.90
CA ASP A 654 1.52 11.57 28.25
C ASP A 654 3.02 11.90 28.33
N GLU A 655 3.93 10.93 28.46
CA GLU A 655 5.37 11.14 28.21
C GLU A 655 5.63 11.24 26.72
N PHE A 656 5.13 10.29 25.91
CA PHE A 656 5.18 10.34 24.45
C PHE A 656 4.57 11.65 23.92
N ARG A 657 3.33 12.00 24.29
CA ARG A 657 2.69 13.28 23.90
C ARG A 657 3.41 14.52 24.45
N ARG A 658 4.10 14.44 25.59
CA ARG A 658 4.94 15.54 26.09
C ARG A 658 6.24 15.66 25.31
N HIS A 659 6.77 14.56 24.80
CA HIS A 659 7.83 14.56 23.79
C HIS A 659 7.30 15.21 22.51
N VAL A 660 6.26 14.66 21.86
CA VAL A 660 5.56 15.22 20.67
C VAL A 660 5.29 16.73 20.71
N SER A 661 5.05 17.29 21.90
CA SER A 661 4.77 18.72 22.11
C SER A 661 5.93 19.58 22.64
N LYS A 662 7.11 19.00 22.89
CA LYS A 662 8.32 19.69 23.39
C LYS A 662 9.57 19.40 22.58
N THR A 663 9.80 18.16 22.17
CA THR A 663 10.71 17.94 21.07
C THR A 663 10.12 18.59 19.83
N ARG A 664 11.03 18.92 18.92
CA ARG A 664 10.67 18.88 17.52
C ARG A 664 10.03 17.49 17.30
N TRP A 665 8.79 17.49 16.78
CA TRP A 665 8.06 16.29 16.39
C TRP A 665 7.84 15.25 17.52
N GLY A 666 7.23 14.11 17.18
CA GLY A 666 6.99 13.04 18.15
C GLY A 666 6.79 11.69 17.51
N THR A 667 7.27 10.65 18.19
CA THR A 667 8.16 9.66 17.58
C THR A 667 7.67 9.11 16.25
N HIS A 668 8.22 9.65 15.17
CA HIS A 668 8.61 8.74 14.11
C HIS A 668 9.52 7.68 14.74
N ARG A 669 9.37 6.41 14.35
CA ARG A 669 10.53 5.52 14.55
C ARG A 669 11.63 6.16 13.69
N PRO A 670 12.82 6.47 14.23
CA PRO A 670 13.89 7.02 13.42
C PRO A 670 14.12 6.09 12.22
N LEU A 671 14.35 6.58 11.02
CA LEU A 671 14.73 5.68 9.94
C LEU A 671 16.19 5.30 10.16
N ALA A 672 16.45 4.05 10.57
CA ALA A 672 17.78 3.49 10.41
C ALA A 672 17.95 3.21 8.92
N HIS A 673 18.99 3.78 8.33
CA HIS A 673 19.45 3.53 6.98
C HIS A 673 20.96 3.30 7.06
N ALA A 674 21.37 2.04 6.96
CA ALA A 674 22.73 1.58 7.20
C ALA A 674 23.71 1.92 6.06
N GLY A 675 23.20 2.53 4.99
CA GLY A 675 23.97 2.91 3.81
C GLY A 675 24.00 1.79 2.77
N LEU A 676 24.58 2.09 1.61
CA LEU A 676 24.85 1.06 0.61
C LEU A 676 25.90 0.08 1.12
N ASN A 677 25.83 -1.18 0.65
CA ASN A 677 26.85 -2.19 0.97
C ASN A 677 28.23 -1.68 0.56
N GLN A 678 29.19 -1.76 1.48
CA GLN A 678 30.53 -1.21 1.31
C GLN A 678 31.55 -2.30 0.99
N VAL A 679 32.51 -1.95 0.14
CA VAL A 679 33.70 -2.76 -0.15
C VAL A 679 34.89 -1.83 0.00
N VAL A 680 35.78 -2.11 0.95
CA VAL A 680 36.87 -1.19 1.31
C VAL A 680 38.17 -1.96 1.53
N PHE A 681 39.28 -1.34 1.11
CA PHE A 681 40.63 -1.87 1.08
C PHE A 681 41.42 -1.43 2.33
N ASP A 682 42.05 -2.37 3.05
CA ASP A 682 42.95 -2.21 4.23
C ASP A 682 44.22 -1.41 3.88
N LYS A 683 44.16 -0.09 3.83
CA LYS A 683 45.15 0.76 3.12
C LYS A 683 46.60 0.58 3.59
N ASP A 684 46.81 0.26 4.86
CA ASP A 684 48.11 -0.04 5.46
C ASP A 684 48.27 -1.53 5.85
N GLY A 685 47.32 -2.39 5.48
CA GLY A 685 47.42 -3.85 5.41
C GLY A 685 47.86 -4.52 6.71
N ASP A 686 47.42 -3.99 7.85
CA ASP A 686 47.73 -4.52 9.17
C ASP A 686 46.82 -5.71 9.56
N GLY A 687 45.74 -5.92 8.80
CA GLY A 687 44.73 -6.96 8.97
C GLY A 687 43.35 -6.43 9.39
N VAL A 688 43.22 -5.13 9.70
CA VAL A 688 41.96 -4.43 9.95
C VAL A 688 41.89 -3.16 9.10
N GLN A 689 40.72 -2.82 8.54
CA GLN A 689 40.52 -1.52 7.91
C GLN A 689 39.55 -0.67 8.73
N ASP A 690 39.98 0.56 8.98
CA ASP A 690 39.14 1.65 9.44
C ASP A 690 38.15 2.06 8.35
N ILE A 691 36.88 1.65 8.50
CA ILE A 691 35.82 2.01 7.55
C ILE A 691 34.81 2.97 8.16
N CYS A 692 34.46 3.98 7.38
CA CYS A 692 33.39 4.91 7.72
C CYS A 692 32.03 4.28 7.37
N LEU A 693 31.37 3.70 8.37
CA LEU A 693 29.96 3.34 8.23
C LEU A 693 29.15 4.61 7.99
N ASP A 694 28.26 4.64 7.00
CA ASP A 694 27.49 5.86 6.69
C ASP A 694 26.02 5.68 7.02
N GLY A 695 25.69 6.08 8.24
CA GLY A 695 24.34 6.23 8.74
C GLY A 695 23.80 7.66 8.61
N THR A 696 24.38 8.56 7.79
CA THR A 696 23.84 9.93 7.66
C THR A 696 22.55 10.03 6.87
N ALA A 697 22.23 9.02 6.07
CA ALA A 697 20.88 8.83 5.53
C ALA A 697 19.90 8.32 6.61
N SER A 698 20.41 7.82 7.74
CA SER A 698 19.57 7.65 8.92
C SER A 698 19.23 9.03 9.43
N HIS A 699 17.93 9.30 9.40
CA HIS A 699 17.37 10.51 9.95
C HIS A 699 16.32 10.02 10.94
N ASP A 700 16.29 10.63 12.12
CA ASP A 700 14.95 10.90 12.58
C ASP A 700 14.42 11.97 11.64
N ASN A 701 13.23 11.77 11.09
CA ASN A 701 12.52 12.89 10.49
C ASN A 701 12.37 14.00 11.54
N ASP A 702 12.34 13.59 12.81
CA ASP A 702 11.63 14.23 13.87
C ASP A 702 12.52 14.96 14.90
N GLY A 703 13.79 14.60 14.99
CA GLY A 703 14.78 15.33 15.76
C GLY A 703 16.20 15.07 15.28
N ASP A 704 17.17 15.40 16.12
CA ASP A 704 18.50 14.82 15.96
C ASP A 704 18.48 13.39 16.54
N LEU A 705 19.20 12.48 15.90
CA LEU A 705 19.30 11.09 16.37
C LEU A 705 20.14 11.01 17.64
N TYR A 706 19.48 10.83 18.79
CA TYR A 706 20.12 10.70 20.10
C TYR A 706 21.21 9.62 20.14
N SER A 707 21.02 8.49 19.46
CA SER A 707 22.05 7.45 19.39
C SER A 707 21.92 6.57 18.15
N LEU A 708 22.92 6.63 17.27
CA LEU A 708 23.19 5.60 16.27
C LEU A 708 24.18 4.60 16.85
N ILE A 709 23.78 3.33 16.96
CA ILE A 709 24.61 2.21 17.46
C ILE A 709 24.76 1.17 16.36
N TRP A 710 25.99 0.84 16.01
CA TRP A 710 26.28 -0.24 15.08
C TRP A 710 26.59 -1.51 15.85
N GLN A 711 26.05 -2.65 15.38
CA GLN A 711 26.20 -3.94 16.03
C GLN A 711 26.64 -5.02 15.04
N ARG A 712 27.53 -5.91 15.50
CA ARG A 712 27.83 -7.20 14.84
C ARG A 712 27.59 -8.32 15.85
N ASP A 713 26.97 -9.41 15.41
CA ASP A 713 26.69 -10.57 16.28
C ASP A 713 25.89 -10.21 17.56
N ARG A 714 24.99 -9.20 17.46
CA ARG A 714 24.24 -8.55 18.55
C ARG A 714 25.07 -7.84 19.63
N LYS A 715 26.39 -7.72 19.45
CA LYS A 715 27.25 -6.85 20.26
C LYS A 715 27.44 -5.50 19.59
N GLU A 716 27.42 -4.44 20.39
CA GLU A 716 27.78 -3.09 19.96
C GLU A 716 29.27 -3.02 19.57
N ILE A 717 29.56 -2.38 18.43
CA ILE A 717 30.93 -2.20 17.91
C ILE A 717 31.36 -0.72 17.85
N CYS A 718 30.45 0.20 17.54
CA CYS A 718 30.71 1.65 17.54
C CYS A 718 29.40 2.47 17.58
N ARG A 719 29.51 3.80 17.72
CA ARG A 719 28.38 4.75 17.72
C ARG A 719 28.63 5.98 16.86
N GLY A 720 27.56 6.52 16.27
CA GLY A 720 27.56 7.76 15.50
C GLY A 720 26.99 7.60 14.08
N ALA A 721 26.83 8.72 13.37
CA ALA A 721 26.34 8.76 11.99
C ALA A 721 27.41 8.45 10.94
N ARG A 722 28.67 8.83 11.21
CA ARG A 722 29.86 8.44 10.42
C ARG A 722 30.98 7.89 11.30
N PRO A 723 30.75 6.79 12.05
CA PRO A 723 31.79 6.22 12.86
C PRO A 723 32.77 5.46 11.97
N VAL A 724 34.05 5.74 12.19
CA VAL A 724 35.12 4.87 11.71
C VAL A 724 35.21 3.67 12.66
N VAL A 725 35.20 2.46 12.10
CA VAL A 725 35.39 1.22 12.87
C VAL A 725 36.40 0.33 12.18
N SER A 726 37.40 -0.11 12.94
CA SER A 726 38.42 -1.06 12.48
C SER A 726 37.79 -2.45 12.40
N LEU A 727 37.53 -2.93 11.18
CA LEU A 727 36.98 -4.27 10.94
C LEU A 727 38.06 -5.17 10.35
N PRO A 728 38.21 -6.43 10.83
CA PRO A 728 39.17 -7.35 10.26
C PRO A 728 38.78 -7.74 8.84
N VAL A 729 39.77 -8.02 7.99
CA VAL A 729 39.56 -8.51 6.61
C VAL A 729 38.55 -9.67 6.58
N GLY A 730 37.46 -9.51 5.80
CA GLY A 730 36.33 -10.43 5.71
C GLY A 730 35.00 -9.75 5.43
N GLU A 731 33.94 -10.55 5.22
CA GLU A 731 32.55 -10.05 5.15
C GLU A 731 31.93 -9.90 6.54
N HIS A 732 31.28 -8.77 6.78
CA HIS A 732 30.56 -8.46 8.01
C HIS A 732 29.13 -8.01 7.66
N THR A 733 28.12 -8.63 8.28
CA THR A 733 26.76 -8.06 8.33
C THR A 733 26.66 -7.22 9.58
N ILE A 734 26.44 -5.92 9.41
CA ILE A 734 26.44 -4.95 10.51
C ILE A 734 25.06 -4.32 10.58
N VAL A 735 24.42 -4.46 11.74
CA VAL A 735 23.10 -3.91 12.01
C VAL A 735 23.27 -2.52 12.59
N LEU A 736 22.81 -1.50 11.87
CA LEU A 736 22.59 -0.19 12.43
C LEU A 736 21.33 -0.22 13.28
N ARG A 737 21.42 0.35 14.48
CA ARG A 737 20.28 0.67 15.33
C ARG A 737 20.23 2.16 15.53
N ALA A 738 19.16 2.81 15.07
CA ALA A 738 18.93 4.24 15.32
C ALA A 738 17.99 4.39 16.51
N MET A 739 18.32 5.32 17.42
CA MET A 739 17.49 5.75 18.53
C MET A 739 17.37 7.27 18.53
N ASN A 740 16.17 7.75 18.82
CA ASN A 740 15.84 9.16 18.89
C ASN A 740 15.80 9.72 20.32
N GLU A 741 15.42 11.00 20.42
CA GLU A 741 15.04 11.77 21.63
C GLU A 741 14.43 10.91 22.77
N ASP A 742 13.41 10.13 22.39
CA ASP A 742 12.50 9.39 23.26
C ASP A 742 13.03 8.05 23.77
N GLY A 743 14.10 7.53 23.18
CA GLY A 743 14.53 6.15 23.39
C GLY A 743 13.88 5.10 22.47
N VAL A 744 13.18 5.52 21.41
CA VAL A 744 12.54 4.61 20.44
C VAL A 744 13.55 4.12 19.41
N TRP A 745 13.58 2.81 19.17
CA TRP A 745 14.55 2.16 18.28
C TRP A 745 13.97 1.73 16.93
N SER A 746 14.81 1.86 15.89
CA SER A 746 14.69 1.15 14.61
C SER A 746 15.99 0.44 14.26
N THR A 747 15.96 -0.38 13.20
CA THR A 747 17.13 -1.14 12.74
C THR A 747 17.16 -1.30 11.23
N ASP A 748 18.35 -1.24 10.65
CA ASP A 748 18.65 -1.61 9.25
C ASP A 748 20.03 -2.29 9.19
N GLN A 749 20.42 -2.88 8.06
CA GLN A 749 21.67 -3.64 7.94
C GLN A 749 22.45 -3.32 6.66
N VAL A 750 23.76 -3.23 6.81
CA VAL A 750 24.72 -3.10 5.71
C VAL A 750 25.66 -4.29 5.70
N ARG A 751 26.02 -4.78 4.52
CA ARG A 751 27.16 -5.69 4.34
C ARG A 751 28.40 -4.88 4.02
N VAL A 752 29.44 -5.09 4.82
CA VAL A 752 30.77 -4.51 4.62
C VAL A 752 31.74 -5.64 4.34
N ALA A 753 32.36 -5.63 3.16
CA ALA A 753 33.49 -6.47 2.85
C ALA A 753 34.78 -5.67 3.07
N ILE A 754 35.53 -6.02 4.12
CA ILE A 754 36.91 -5.55 4.25
C ILE A 754 37.78 -6.47 3.44
N LEU A 755 38.36 -5.90 2.40
CA LEU A 755 39.38 -6.50 1.58
C LEU A 755 40.72 -5.79 1.92
N PRO A 756 41.93 -6.33 1.60
CA PRO A 756 43.16 -5.63 2.02
C PRO A 756 43.61 -4.42 1.11
N PRO A 757 44.82 -3.80 1.14
CA PRO A 757 45.17 -2.63 0.29
C PRO A 757 45.40 -2.84 -1.23
N GLU A 758 44.95 -1.87 -2.03
CA GLU A 758 45.04 -1.76 -3.51
C GLU A 758 46.43 -1.31 -4.04
N ARG A 759 46.77 -1.51 -5.34
CA ARG A 759 48.03 -1.02 -5.96
C ARG A 759 47.95 -0.72 -7.47
N GLU A 760 48.59 0.37 -7.89
CA GLU A 760 49.04 0.66 -9.28
C GLU A 760 50.60 0.69 -9.35
N GLY A 761 51.19 0.58 -10.55
CA GLY A 761 52.66 0.59 -10.79
C GLY A 761 53.26 1.98 -11.09
N GLU A 762 54.59 2.22 -11.06
CA GLU A 762 55.74 1.31 -10.95
C GLU A 762 56.97 1.96 -10.22
N LEU A 763 57.73 1.14 -9.48
CA LEU A 763 59.13 1.31 -8.97
C LEU A 763 59.49 2.35 -7.87
N LEU A 764 60.54 2.00 -7.10
CA LEU A 764 60.88 2.38 -5.70
C LEU A 764 62.22 3.18 -5.61
N PRO A 765 62.72 3.65 -4.43
CA PRO A 765 62.15 3.71 -3.06
C PRO A 765 62.28 5.07 -2.31
N THR A 766 61.44 5.32 -1.30
CA THR A 766 61.84 5.55 0.14
C THR A 766 60.63 5.98 0.98
N GLY A 767 60.38 5.29 2.10
CA GLY A 767 59.27 5.56 3.02
C GLY A 767 58.64 4.26 3.53
N GLN A 768 58.44 4.12 4.84
CA GLN A 768 57.98 2.88 5.46
C GLN A 768 56.44 2.79 5.51
N GLY A 769 55.89 1.59 5.32
CA GLY A 769 54.48 1.29 5.55
C GLY A 769 54.11 -0.12 5.05
N THR A 770 53.23 -0.81 5.76
CA THR A 770 52.54 -2.01 5.28
C THR A 770 51.38 -1.58 4.33
N GLY A 771 50.62 -2.47 3.69
CA GLY A 771 50.69 -3.93 3.69
C GLY A 771 50.29 -4.50 2.32
N SER A 772 49.35 -5.46 2.23
CA SER A 772 49.12 -6.14 0.93
C SER A 772 47.83 -6.98 0.74
N SER A 773 47.10 -6.77 -0.37
CA SER A 773 45.80 -7.40 -0.68
C SER A 773 45.74 -8.36 -1.84
N PHE A 774 44.55 -8.94 -1.99
CA PHE A 774 44.28 -9.91 -3.01
C PHE A 774 42.80 -9.97 -3.40
N ILE A 775 42.41 -9.21 -4.45
CA ILE A 775 41.04 -8.81 -4.74
C ILE A 775 40.78 -8.88 -6.25
N ALA A 776 39.57 -9.29 -6.63
CA ALA A 776 39.09 -9.32 -8.00
C ALA A 776 37.91 -8.37 -8.21
N LEU A 777 37.86 -7.62 -9.32
CA LEU A 777 36.79 -6.66 -9.67
C LEU A 777 36.00 -7.10 -10.93
N PRO A 778 34.77 -6.60 -11.15
CA PRO A 778 33.98 -6.98 -12.32
C PRO A 778 34.48 -6.40 -13.64
N ASP A 779 34.38 -7.19 -14.71
CA ASP A 779 34.89 -6.86 -16.05
C ASP A 779 33.81 -6.90 -17.13
N HIS A 780 33.96 -6.08 -18.16
CA HIS A 780 32.99 -5.96 -19.26
C HIS A 780 33.66 -5.90 -20.63
N TYR A 781 33.31 -6.82 -21.53
CA TYR A 781 33.89 -6.93 -22.87
C TYR A 781 32.84 -7.23 -23.95
N ARG A 782 33.20 -7.10 -25.23
CA ARG A 782 32.37 -7.52 -26.37
C ARG A 782 33.15 -8.23 -27.49
N THR A 783 32.48 -9.10 -28.24
CA THR A 783 32.99 -9.69 -29.49
C THR A 783 31.89 -9.97 -30.50
N ALA A 784 32.25 -10.18 -31.76
CA ALA A 784 31.29 -10.62 -32.78
C ALA A 784 30.99 -12.13 -32.65
N VAL A 785 29.82 -12.56 -33.15
CA VAL A 785 29.41 -13.98 -33.15
C VAL A 785 30.46 -14.87 -33.80
N GLY A 786 30.75 -16.00 -33.15
CA GLY A 786 31.72 -16.99 -33.63
C GLY A 786 33.17 -16.45 -33.75
N LYS A 787 33.41 -15.17 -33.43
CA LYS A 787 34.75 -14.59 -33.39
C LYS A 787 35.28 -14.71 -31.97
N MET A 788 36.40 -15.40 -31.86
CA MET A 788 37.19 -15.44 -30.64
C MET A 788 37.59 -14.00 -30.26
N LEU A 789 37.18 -13.58 -29.06
CA LEU A 789 37.76 -12.42 -28.40
C LEU A 789 39.14 -12.81 -27.88
N GLN A 790 40.14 -11.96 -28.10
CA GLN A 790 41.43 -12.10 -27.46
C GLN A 790 41.79 -10.77 -26.81
N VAL A 791 42.02 -10.80 -25.50
CA VAL A 791 42.38 -9.65 -24.67
C VAL A 791 43.75 -9.92 -24.08
N ASP A 792 44.68 -8.98 -24.26
CA ASP A 792 46.02 -9.06 -23.68
C ASP A 792 46.02 -8.77 -22.17
N ALA A 793 47.13 -9.06 -21.50
CA ALA A 793 47.25 -8.92 -20.05
C ALA A 793 47.03 -7.49 -19.52
N GLY A 794 47.35 -6.44 -20.31
CA GLY A 794 47.21 -5.04 -19.90
C GLY A 794 45.76 -4.53 -19.92
N HIS A 795 44.85 -5.26 -20.57
CA HIS A 795 43.42 -4.95 -20.65
C HIS A 795 42.54 -6.13 -20.18
N GLY A 796 43.16 -7.22 -19.74
CA GLY A 796 42.52 -8.48 -19.33
C GLY A 796 41.99 -8.42 -17.90
N LEU A 797 41.66 -9.59 -17.35
CA LEU A 797 40.99 -9.74 -16.05
C LEU A 797 41.86 -9.32 -14.85
N LEU A 798 43.12 -8.90 -15.07
CA LEU A 798 43.98 -8.35 -14.02
C LEU A 798 44.18 -6.83 -14.15
N ALA A 799 43.60 -6.19 -15.17
CA ALA A 799 43.89 -4.79 -15.48
C ALA A 799 43.29 -3.79 -14.48
N ASN A 800 42.21 -4.17 -13.82
CA ASN A 800 41.54 -3.48 -12.72
C ASN A 800 41.71 -4.20 -11.36
N ASP A 801 42.38 -5.36 -11.32
CA ASP A 801 42.61 -6.13 -10.11
C ASP A 801 43.90 -5.70 -9.41
N ALA A 802 43.86 -5.58 -8.08
CA ALA A 802 45.02 -5.20 -7.29
C ALA A 802 45.93 -6.39 -6.94
N GLU A 803 47.18 -6.38 -7.45
CA GLU A 803 48.23 -7.31 -7.04
C GLU A 803 49.38 -6.64 -6.27
N THR A 804 49.73 -7.22 -5.13
CA THR A 804 50.84 -6.75 -4.29
C THR A 804 52.03 -7.71 -4.31
N GLY A 805 52.80 -7.71 -5.40
CA GLY A 805 54.21 -8.16 -5.42
C GLY A 805 54.44 -9.66 -5.33
N ARG A 806 53.50 -10.51 -5.72
CA ARG A 806 53.68 -11.97 -5.69
C ARG A 806 52.79 -12.66 -6.72
N ARG A 807 53.39 -13.15 -7.81
CA ARG A 807 52.71 -13.84 -8.94
C ARG A 807 51.47 -14.63 -8.50
N VAL A 808 50.30 -14.09 -8.79
CA VAL A 808 49.01 -14.76 -8.61
C VAL A 808 48.66 -15.53 -9.89
N ARG A 809 47.63 -16.36 -9.84
CA ARG A 809 47.07 -17.02 -11.02
C ARG A 809 45.55 -16.90 -10.98
N ILE A 810 44.90 -16.63 -12.10
CA ILE A 810 43.44 -16.66 -12.12
C ILE A 810 42.95 -18.10 -11.95
N ARG A 811 41.93 -18.27 -11.11
CA ARG A 811 41.14 -19.47 -10.92
C ARG A 811 39.70 -19.17 -11.33
N LEU A 812 39.27 -19.71 -12.45
CA LEU A 812 37.86 -19.71 -12.85
C LEU A 812 37.03 -20.48 -11.79
N VAL A 813 35.97 -19.84 -11.29
CA VAL A 813 35.03 -20.38 -10.29
C VAL A 813 33.82 -20.99 -10.98
N ALA A 814 33.28 -20.28 -11.97
CA ALA A 814 32.26 -20.77 -12.88
C ALA A 814 32.57 -20.23 -14.28
N GLY A 815 32.63 -21.11 -15.28
CA GLY A 815 32.84 -20.71 -16.67
C GLY A 815 31.66 -19.93 -17.25
N PRO A 816 31.84 -19.35 -18.46
CA PRO A 816 30.72 -18.88 -19.25
C PRO A 816 29.77 -20.04 -19.55
N GLU A 817 28.47 -19.79 -19.61
CA GLU A 817 27.48 -20.84 -19.89
C GLU A 817 27.38 -21.16 -21.39
N HIS A 818 27.79 -20.23 -22.25
CA HIS A 818 27.56 -20.26 -23.69
C HIS A 818 28.82 -19.94 -24.52
N GLY A 819 29.99 -20.11 -23.93
CA GLY A 819 31.28 -19.99 -24.59
C GLY A 819 32.43 -20.56 -23.76
N ARG A 820 33.60 -20.67 -24.38
CA ARG A 820 34.80 -21.24 -23.77
C ARG A 820 35.82 -20.14 -23.51
N LEU A 821 36.14 -19.95 -22.23
CA LEU A 821 37.13 -18.99 -21.77
C LEU A 821 38.44 -19.69 -21.42
N GLU A 822 39.50 -19.40 -22.16
CA GLU A 822 40.87 -19.82 -21.89
C GLU A 822 41.69 -18.62 -21.38
N MET A 823 42.12 -18.65 -20.12
CA MET A 823 42.90 -17.56 -19.54
C MET A 823 44.40 -17.86 -19.57
N THR A 824 45.20 -16.83 -19.82
CA THR A 824 46.64 -16.86 -19.61
C THR A 824 46.98 -16.47 -18.17
N ARG A 825 48.18 -16.85 -17.69
CA ARG A 825 48.55 -16.71 -16.26
C ARG A 825 48.80 -15.27 -15.82
N ASP A 826 48.98 -14.38 -16.79
CA ASP A 826 49.29 -12.96 -16.67
C ASP A 826 48.04 -12.06 -16.75
N GLY A 827 46.83 -12.63 -16.86
CA GLY A 827 45.57 -11.88 -16.85
C GLY A 827 44.88 -11.74 -18.20
N GLY A 828 45.61 -11.97 -19.29
CA GLY A 828 45.02 -12.06 -20.62
C GLY A 828 44.06 -13.25 -20.74
N PHE A 829 43.20 -13.22 -21.74
CA PHE A 829 42.31 -14.35 -22.04
C PHE A 829 41.88 -14.40 -23.51
N GLN A 830 41.45 -15.60 -23.90
CA GLN A 830 40.73 -15.85 -25.14
C GLN A 830 39.33 -16.36 -24.79
N TYR A 831 38.30 -15.73 -25.34
CA TYR A 831 36.92 -16.19 -25.21
C TYR A 831 36.39 -16.57 -26.59
N SER A 832 36.10 -17.86 -26.79
CA SER A 832 35.43 -18.37 -27.99
C SER A 832 33.95 -18.61 -27.68
N PRO A 833 33.02 -17.81 -28.24
CA PRO A 833 31.58 -18.10 -28.15
C PRO A 833 31.27 -19.52 -28.63
N ALA A 834 30.23 -20.15 -28.08
CA ALA A 834 29.72 -21.39 -28.65
C ALA A 834 29.27 -21.14 -30.11
N PRO A 835 29.52 -22.09 -31.04
CA PRO A 835 29.14 -21.91 -32.44
C PRO A 835 27.65 -21.62 -32.59
N GLY A 836 27.31 -20.47 -33.20
CA GLY A 836 25.93 -20.05 -33.41
C GLY A 836 25.22 -19.49 -32.16
N TRP A 837 25.95 -19.14 -31.10
CA TRP A 837 25.36 -18.47 -29.94
C TRP A 837 25.51 -16.93 -30.00
N SER A 838 24.52 -16.22 -29.46
CA SER A 838 24.59 -14.80 -29.14
C SER A 838 23.85 -14.47 -27.84
N GLY A 839 24.23 -13.37 -27.20
CA GLY A 839 23.75 -12.99 -25.87
C GLY A 839 24.85 -12.37 -25.01
N LEU A 840 24.49 -12.02 -23.78
CA LEU A 840 25.43 -11.65 -22.73
C LEU A 840 25.85 -12.92 -21.98
N ASP A 841 27.12 -13.31 -22.07
CA ASP A 841 27.62 -14.44 -21.30
C ASP A 841 28.28 -13.92 -20.03
N THR A 842 28.14 -14.65 -18.93
CA THR A 842 28.74 -14.27 -17.66
C THR A 842 29.56 -15.41 -17.10
N CYS A 843 30.79 -15.12 -16.72
CA CYS A 843 31.62 -16.07 -15.99
C CYS A 843 32.09 -15.44 -14.68
N ARG A 844 32.63 -16.27 -13.79
CA ARG A 844 33.07 -15.86 -12.46
C ARG A 844 34.46 -16.38 -12.18
N TYR A 845 35.36 -15.50 -11.78
CA TYR A 845 36.72 -15.86 -11.42
C TYR A 845 37.09 -15.40 -10.02
N GLN A 846 38.18 -15.97 -9.53
CA GLN A 846 38.92 -15.57 -8.34
C GLN A 846 40.37 -15.52 -8.73
N LEU A 847 41.14 -14.64 -8.13
CA LEU A 847 42.58 -14.78 -8.11
C LEU A 847 42.97 -15.89 -7.12
N GLN A 848 44.06 -16.61 -7.39
CA GLN A 848 44.68 -17.56 -6.46
C GLN A 848 46.18 -17.29 -6.22
N ALA A 849 46.55 -17.07 -4.95
CA ALA A 849 47.90 -16.80 -4.47
C ALA A 849 48.37 -17.96 -3.55
N GLY A 850 49.07 -18.93 -4.12
CA GLY A 850 49.47 -20.15 -3.41
C GLY A 850 48.25 -20.99 -2.99
N ARG A 851 47.87 -20.94 -1.70
CA ARG A 851 46.68 -21.61 -1.15
C ARG A 851 45.50 -20.67 -0.85
N ARG A 852 45.64 -19.35 -1.07
CA ARG A 852 44.60 -18.35 -0.80
C ARG A 852 43.89 -17.94 -2.10
N ASN A 853 42.60 -17.61 -2.03
CA ASN A 853 41.81 -17.10 -3.15
C ASN A 853 41.21 -15.73 -2.79
N SER A 854 40.89 -14.89 -3.78
CA SER A 854 40.20 -13.59 -3.61
C SER A 854 38.67 -13.75 -3.42
N ASN A 855 37.95 -12.63 -3.35
CA ASN A 855 36.51 -12.56 -3.63
C ASN A 855 36.20 -12.99 -5.08
N VAL A 856 34.95 -13.37 -5.36
CA VAL A 856 34.49 -13.79 -6.69
C VAL A 856 34.08 -12.56 -7.51
N ALA A 857 34.78 -12.31 -8.62
CA ALA A 857 34.42 -11.30 -9.61
C ALA A 857 33.50 -11.87 -10.71
N VAL A 858 32.84 -10.99 -11.45
CA VAL A 858 31.99 -11.33 -12.60
C VAL A 858 32.55 -10.69 -13.87
N VAL A 859 32.81 -11.50 -14.90
CA VAL A 859 33.11 -11.00 -16.25
C VAL A 859 31.84 -11.11 -17.07
N SER A 860 31.45 -10.04 -17.74
CA SER A 860 30.32 -10.00 -18.66
C SER A 860 30.84 -9.82 -20.09
N ILE A 861 30.60 -10.78 -20.98
CA ILE A 861 31.05 -10.74 -22.37
C ILE A 861 29.84 -10.71 -23.29
N GLY A 862 29.57 -9.54 -23.87
CA GLY A 862 28.53 -9.37 -24.89
C GLY A 862 29.01 -9.97 -26.21
N THR A 863 28.36 -11.03 -26.66
CA THR A 863 28.50 -11.46 -28.06
C THR A 863 27.48 -10.72 -28.89
N GLY A 864 27.89 -10.25 -30.08
CA GLY A 864 26.97 -9.66 -31.04
C GLY A 864 25.87 -10.64 -31.46
N TYR A 865 24.92 -10.18 -32.27
CA TYR A 865 23.71 -10.92 -32.64
C TYR A 865 24.02 -12.08 -33.61
N CYS A 866 23.47 -13.28 -33.36
CA CYS A 866 23.62 -14.49 -34.21
C CYS A 866 22.34 -14.85 -34.96
N GLU A 867 22.44 -15.74 -35.96
CA GLU A 867 21.24 -16.40 -36.50
C GLU A 867 20.47 -17.06 -35.34
N GLY A 868 19.19 -16.72 -35.21
CA GLY A 868 18.33 -17.10 -34.10
C GLY A 868 18.20 -16.05 -32.98
N PHE A 869 18.96 -14.94 -32.98
CA PHE A 869 18.77 -13.87 -31.99
C PHE A 869 17.40 -13.23 -32.17
N ILE A 870 16.66 -13.03 -31.07
CA ILE A 870 15.30 -12.47 -31.07
C ILE A 870 15.29 -11.13 -30.33
N TRP A 871 14.84 -10.07 -31.01
CA TRP A 871 14.37 -8.84 -30.37
C TRP A 871 12.89 -9.01 -30.03
N ASP A 872 12.55 -8.93 -28.74
CA ASP A 872 11.18 -9.05 -28.23
C ASP A 872 10.70 -7.71 -27.67
N ARG A 873 9.78 -7.10 -28.41
CA ARG A 873 9.22 -5.77 -28.14
C ARG A 873 8.43 -5.70 -26.82
N SER A 874 8.08 -6.83 -26.21
CA SER A 874 7.36 -6.90 -24.94
C SER A 874 8.27 -6.83 -23.70
N GLU A 875 9.56 -7.12 -23.86
CA GLU A 875 10.57 -7.13 -22.78
C GLU A 875 11.59 -5.97 -22.88
N GLU A 876 11.78 -5.39 -24.08
CA GLU A 876 12.74 -4.30 -24.34
C GLU A 876 12.16 -2.91 -24.03
N TRP A 877 12.09 -2.54 -22.74
CA TRP A 877 11.64 -1.21 -22.28
C TRP A 877 12.61 -0.59 -21.27
N CYS A 878 12.78 0.74 -21.30
CA CYS A 878 13.62 1.50 -20.37
C CYS A 878 12.93 2.81 -19.99
N ASP A 879 12.71 3.03 -18.69
CA ASP A 879 12.08 4.24 -18.15
C ASP A 879 12.91 5.50 -18.47
N GLY A 880 12.26 6.52 -19.02
CA GLY A 880 12.83 7.86 -19.18
C GLY A 880 12.95 8.58 -17.84
N THR A 881 14.08 9.23 -17.58
CA THR A 881 14.33 9.94 -16.30
C THR A 881 14.03 11.44 -16.34
N VAL A 882 13.65 11.98 -17.50
CA VAL A 882 13.45 13.41 -17.73
C VAL A 882 12.16 13.66 -18.53
N PRO A 883 11.09 14.20 -17.92
CA PRO A 883 9.91 14.65 -18.66
C PRO A 883 10.26 15.71 -19.70
N GLY A 884 9.69 15.61 -20.89
CA GLY A 884 10.01 16.49 -22.01
C GLY A 884 11.26 16.10 -22.82
N ALA A 885 11.93 14.99 -22.48
CA ALA A 885 13.02 14.43 -23.29
C ALA A 885 12.54 13.34 -24.26
N ALA A 886 13.33 13.09 -25.31
CA ALA A 886 13.18 11.92 -26.19
C ALA A 886 13.71 10.61 -25.54
N ASP A 887 14.36 10.73 -24.38
CA ASP A 887 14.85 9.61 -23.58
C ASP A 887 13.68 8.96 -22.82
N GLY A 888 13.29 7.75 -23.23
CA GLY A 888 12.11 7.03 -22.71
C GLY A 888 11.28 6.26 -23.75
N ASN A 889 11.79 6.11 -24.98
CA ASN A 889 11.24 5.17 -25.97
C ASN A 889 11.29 3.71 -25.44
N PRO A 890 10.43 2.76 -25.93
CA PRO A 890 10.78 1.34 -25.94
C PRO A 890 12.24 1.13 -26.32
N GLY A 891 12.92 0.34 -25.49
CA GLY A 891 14.24 0.70 -25.01
C GLY A 891 15.39 0.21 -25.87
N CYS A 892 16.54 0.19 -25.22
CA CYS A 892 17.67 -0.55 -25.73
C CYS A 892 17.47 -2.06 -25.58
N ASP A 893 18.20 -2.83 -26.38
CA ASP A 893 18.39 -4.26 -26.09
C ASP A 893 19.17 -4.49 -24.79
N ALA A 894 19.33 -5.76 -24.42
CA ALA A 894 20.15 -6.20 -23.28
C ALA A 894 21.64 -5.78 -23.35
N PHE A 895 22.08 -5.12 -24.44
CA PHE A 895 23.41 -4.56 -24.60
C PHE A 895 23.43 -3.02 -24.61
N GLY A 896 22.32 -2.34 -24.35
CA GLY A 896 22.27 -0.87 -24.35
C GLY A 896 22.33 -0.24 -25.74
N SER A 897 22.05 -0.99 -26.81
CA SER A 897 21.90 -0.44 -28.16
C SER A 897 20.42 -0.04 -28.36
N PRO A 898 20.07 1.17 -28.82
CA PRO A 898 18.67 1.50 -29.12
C PRO A 898 18.14 0.64 -30.27
N VAL A 899 16.96 0.03 -30.09
CA VAL A 899 16.36 -0.90 -31.06
C VAL A 899 15.00 -0.43 -31.57
N TRP A 900 14.22 0.29 -30.77
CA TRP A 900 12.87 0.72 -31.15
C TRP A 900 12.71 2.24 -31.09
N SER A 901 11.88 2.80 -31.98
CA SER A 901 11.34 4.16 -31.83
C SER A 901 9.83 4.20 -32.07
N TYR A 902 9.16 5.09 -31.34
CA TYR A 902 7.74 5.37 -31.47
C TYR A 902 7.50 6.81 -31.91
N GLU A 903 6.67 6.98 -32.94
CA GLU A 903 6.57 8.19 -33.72
C GLU A 903 5.15 8.36 -34.29
N SER A 904 4.85 9.54 -34.84
CA SER A 904 3.59 9.77 -35.57
C SER A 904 3.79 10.51 -36.89
N VAL A 905 2.98 10.15 -37.88
CA VAL A 905 2.97 10.73 -39.23
C VAL A 905 1.62 11.39 -39.51
N THR A 906 1.54 12.31 -40.47
CA THR A 906 0.22 12.85 -40.88
C THR A 906 -0.44 11.93 -41.92
N ASP A 907 -1.78 11.88 -41.96
CA ASP A 907 -2.52 11.19 -43.03
C ASP A 907 -2.76 12.12 -44.24
N ARG A 908 -1.74 12.32 -45.09
CA ARG A 908 -1.84 13.19 -46.29
C ARG A 908 -1.92 12.42 -47.61
N GLY A 909 -1.87 11.09 -47.62
CA GLY A 909 -1.90 10.34 -48.89
C GLY A 909 -1.94 8.81 -48.78
N PRO A 910 -1.76 8.11 -49.93
CA PRO A 910 -1.79 6.64 -49.97
C PRO A 910 -0.58 5.98 -49.29
N ARG A 911 0.51 6.72 -49.04
CA ARG A 911 1.71 6.25 -48.32
C ARG A 911 1.99 7.12 -47.07
N TRP A 912 0.94 7.42 -46.33
CA TRP A 912 0.97 8.15 -45.05
C TRP A 912 2.05 7.65 -44.07
N TYR A 913 2.30 6.33 -44.00
CA TYR A 913 3.35 5.68 -43.20
C TYR A 913 4.79 5.97 -43.66
N ALA A 914 4.96 6.73 -44.75
CA ALA A 914 6.24 7.15 -45.32
C ALA A 914 6.45 8.68 -45.29
N GLU A 915 5.61 9.41 -44.55
CA GLU A 915 5.80 10.85 -44.31
C GLU A 915 6.83 11.10 -43.20
N ASP A 916 7.40 12.31 -43.15
CA ASP A 916 8.36 12.71 -42.11
C ASP A 916 7.75 12.52 -40.71
N PRO A 917 8.31 11.64 -39.87
CA PRO A 917 7.73 11.31 -38.58
C PRO A 917 8.08 12.36 -37.51
N SER A 918 7.12 12.64 -36.64
CA SER A 918 7.34 13.37 -35.40
C SER A 918 7.61 12.36 -34.28
N GLN A 919 8.83 12.37 -33.73
CA GLN A 919 9.18 11.55 -32.57
C GLN A 919 8.34 11.94 -31.36
N HIS A 920 7.94 10.94 -30.57
CA HIS A 920 7.18 11.18 -29.34
C HIS A 920 8.10 11.50 -28.17
N VAL A 921 7.58 12.32 -27.25
CA VAL A 921 8.28 12.85 -26.09
C VAL A 921 7.60 12.31 -24.84
N TRP A 922 8.38 12.01 -23.80
CA TRP A 922 7.84 11.46 -22.56
C TRP A 922 7.12 12.52 -21.72
N ASP A 923 5.83 12.30 -21.43
CA ASP A 923 5.05 13.08 -20.47
C ASP A 923 4.41 12.15 -19.41
N THR A 924 4.49 12.57 -18.15
CA THR A 924 3.97 11.87 -16.97
C THR A 924 2.60 12.36 -16.50
N GLU A 925 2.09 13.50 -16.98
CA GLU A 925 0.90 14.14 -16.40
C GLU A 925 -0.44 13.47 -16.79
N TRP A 926 -0.48 12.61 -17.80
CA TRP A 926 -1.73 12.07 -18.39
C TRP A 926 -2.09 10.62 -18.03
N CYS A 927 -1.29 9.92 -17.21
CA CYS A 927 -1.38 8.46 -17.08
C CYS A 927 -2.48 7.89 -16.13
N PHE A 928 -3.61 8.55 -15.86
CA PHE A 928 -4.67 7.98 -14.98
C PHE A 928 -6.13 8.34 -15.33
N GLN A 929 -6.88 7.38 -15.91
CA GLN A 929 -8.27 7.07 -15.50
C GLN A 929 -8.83 5.75 -16.08
N ALA A 930 -9.40 4.92 -15.20
CA ALA A 930 -10.34 3.80 -15.41
C ALA A 930 -10.06 2.69 -16.48
N ASN A 931 -9.90 1.46 -15.99
CA ASN A 931 -10.10 0.16 -16.70
C ASN A 931 -9.27 -0.14 -17.96
N ASN A 932 -8.11 -0.81 -17.77
CA ASN A 932 -7.44 -1.66 -18.76
C ASN A 932 -7.29 -1.10 -20.20
N GLY A 933 -6.55 0.00 -20.36
CA GLY A 933 -6.00 0.46 -21.65
C GLY A 933 -5.55 1.92 -21.62
N CYS A 934 -4.37 2.22 -22.18
CA CYS A 934 -3.89 3.61 -22.35
C CYS A 934 -4.51 4.25 -23.60
N TRP A 935 -4.76 5.55 -23.55
CA TRP A 935 -5.31 6.35 -24.64
C TRP A 935 -4.19 7.10 -25.37
N VAL A 936 -4.30 7.32 -26.69
CA VAL A 936 -3.41 8.23 -27.43
C VAL A 936 -4.24 9.33 -28.08
N PHE A 937 -4.08 10.57 -27.60
CA PHE A 937 -4.23 11.74 -28.44
C PHE A 937 -2.97 11.82 -29.31
N ALA A 938 -3.11 11.88 -30.63
CA ALA A 938 -1.97 11.90 -31.53
C ALA A 938 -1.38 13.32 -31.67
N ASP A 939 -1.04 13.90 -30.51
CA ASP A 939 -0.43 15.21 -30.31
C ASP A 939 0.49 15.14 -29.06
N ASP A 940 1.58 14.39 -29.18
CA ASP A 940 2.82 14.47 -28.37
C ASP A 940 2.78 14.03 -26.86
N GLU A 941 2.19 12.86 -26.52
CA GLU A 941 2.13 12.34 -25.13
C GLU A 941 2.25 10.80 -24.94
N GLY A 942 3.09 10.35 -23.99
CA GLY A 942 2.86 9.18 -23.10
C GLY A 942 3.10 7.72 -23.59
N PRO A 943 3.51 6.77 -22.70
CA PRO A 943 4.04 5.45 -23.10
C PRO A 943 3.06 4.26 -23.20
N PHE A 944 3.53 3.22 -23.89
CA PHE A 944 2.86 1.93 -24.10
C PHE A 944 3.14 0.91 -22.99
N TYR A 945 2.08 0.30 -22.43
CA TYR A 945 2.23 -0.90 -21.59
C TYR A 945 1.90 -2.16 -22.39
N LYS A 946 2.86 -3.09 -22.46
CA LYS A 946 2.72 -4.43 -23.07
C LYS A 946 2.12 -4.42 -24.47
N GLY A 947 2.69 -3.57 -25.33
CA GLY A 947 2.45 -3.65 -26.76
C GLY A 947 1.03 -3.36 -27.24
N ARG A 948 0.29 -2.49 -26.55
CA ARG A 948 -1.09 -2.13 -26.91
C ARG A 948 -1.25 -0.62 -27.15
N VAL A 949 -1.69 -0.27 -28.36
CA VAL A 949 -2.02 1.07 -28.82
C VAL A 949 -3.55 1.24 -28.86
N ILE A 950 -4.05 2.45 -28.56
CA ILE A 950 -5.45 2.84 -28.76
C ILE A 950 -5.47 4.22 -29.42
N PHE A 951 -6.16 4.35 -30.57
CA PHE A 951 -6.26 5.62 -31.29
C PHE A 951 -7.69 5.92 -31.75
N GLN A 952 -8.00 7.21 -31.92
CA GLN A 952 -9.30 7.71 -32.36
C GLN A 952 -9.37 7.76 -33.90
N THR A 953 -10.48 7.29 -34.48
CA THR A 953 -10.60 7.08 -35.94
C THR A 953 -10.77 8.35 -36.78
N ASP A 954 -11.00 9.51 -36.17
CA ASP A 954 -11.10 10.82 -36.83
C ASP A 954 -9.82 11.68 -36.70
N ASN A 955 -8.75 11.16 -36.08
CA ASN A 955 -7.49 11.88 -35.93
C ASN A 955 -6.69 11.93 -37.26
N LYS A 956 -5.90 13.00 -37.44
CA LYS A 956 -5.05 13.24 -38.62
C LYS A 956 -3.61 12.76 -38.46
N ARG A 957 -3.14 12.50 -37.23
CA ARG A 957 -1.85 11.86 -36.99
C ARG A 957 -2.04 10.36 -36.73
N LEU A 958 -1.18 9.54 -37.32
CA LEU A 958 -1.24 8.07 -37.30
C LEU A 958 0.01 7.50 -36.62
N PRO A 959 -0.11 6.40 -35.84
CA PRO A 959 0.98 5.84 -35.06
C PRO A 959 1.97 5.03 -35.90
N VAL A 960 3.27 5.24 -35.73
CA VAL A 960 4.33 4.46 -36.39
C VAL A 960 5.29 3.92 -35.35
N ILE A 961 5.51 2.60 -35.36
CA ILE A 961 6.56 1.94 -34.59
C ILE A 961 7.68 1.58 -35.56
N ARG A 962 8.92 1.91 -35.22
CA ARG A 962 10.11 1.52 -35.98
C ARG A 962 10.97 0.55 -35.19
N TRP A 963 11.44 -0.50 -35.85
CA TRP A 963 12.62 -1.25 -35.43
C TRP A 963 13.84 -0.73 -36.20
N GLN A 964 14.86 -0.29 -35.48
CA GLN A 964 16.15 0.10 -36.02
C GLN A 964 17.11 -1.09 -35.97
N ASN A 965 17.77 -1.39 -37.09
CA ASN A 965 18.80 -2.42 -37.14
C ASN A 965 20.01 -2.05 -36.25
N PRO A 966 20.27 -2.75 -35.13
CA PRO A 966 21.33 -2.37 -34.18
C PRO A 966 22.71 -2.91 -34.59
N THR A 967 22.80 -3.66 -35.69
CA THR A 967 24.04 -4.36 -36.09
C THR A 967 24.97 -3.52 -36.96
N GLY A 968 24.45 -2.47 -37.61
CA GLY A 968 25.18 -1.71 -38.63
C GLY A 968 25.58 -2.53 -39.86
N ARG A 969 24.88 -3.64 -40.15
CA ARG A 969 25.13 -4.55 -41.28
C ARG A 969 23.83 -4.96 -41.94
N THR A 970 23.87 -5.39 -43.20
CA THR A 970 22.69 -5.98 -43.86
C THR A 970 22.31 -7.29 -43.18
N LEU A 971 21.10 -7.35 -42.62
CA LEU A 971 20.56 -8.54 -41.97
C LEU A 971 19.47 -9.18 -42.81
N ARG A 972 19.37 -10.50 -42.72
CA ARG A 972 18.11 -11.21 -43.00
C ARG A 972 17.38 -11.39 -41.68
N VAL A 973 16.09 -11.07 -41.63
CA VAL A 973 15.28 -11.19 -40.40
C VAL A 973 13.94 -11.85 -40.69
N ARG A 974 13.44 -12.61 -39.72
CA ARG A 974 12.06 -13.08 -39.64
C ARG A 974 11.29 -12.17 -38.69
N ILE A 975 10.08 -11.79 -39.08
CA ILE A 975 9.14 -11.02 -38.27
C ILE A 975 8.00 -11.99 -37.98
N ALA A 976 7.90 -12.46 -36.74
CA ALA A 976 6.96 -13.50 -36.33
C ALA A 976 6.15 -13.05 -35.10
N GLY A 977 4.91 -13.51 -34.98
CA GLY A 977 4.07 -13.22 -33.83
C GLY A 977 2.62 -12.98 -34.18
N THR A 978 1.91 -12.20 -33.38
CA THR A 978 0.49 -11.87 -33.65
C THR A 978 0.19 -10.39 -33.55
N VAL A 979 -0.77 -9.93 -34.34
CA VAL A 979 -1.38 -8.60 -34.23
C VAL A 979 -2.87 -8.79 -34.01
N LYS A 980 -3.38 -8.18 -32.95
CA LYS A 980 -4.78 -8.16 -32.57
C LYS A 980 -5.36 -6.77 -32.78
N VAL A 981 -6.39 -6.66 -33.62
CA VAL A 981 -7.17 -5.44 -33.84
C VAL A 981 -8.53 -5.60 -33.15
N GLY A 982 -8.94 -4.58 -32.41
CA GLY A 982 -10.23 -4.52 -31.72
C GLY A 982 -10.78 -3.10 -31.72
N TRP A 983 -11.98 -2.94 -31.17
CA TRP A 983 -12.70 -1.66 -31.17
C TRP A 983 -13.26 -1.38 -29.78
N ALA A 984 -12.97 -0.21 -29.22
CA ALA A 984 -13.40 0.17 -27.87
C ALA A 984 -14.76 0.90 -27.86
N ILE A 985 -15.04 1.69 -28.89
CA ILE A 985 -16.37 2.25 -29.18
C ILE A 985 -16.62 2.08 -30.68
N THR A 986 -17.79 1.56 -31.01
CA THR A 986 -18.19 1.10 -32.35
C THR A 986 -18.09 2.21 -33.41
N PRO A 987 -17.16 2.11 -34.39
CA PRO A 987 -17.21 2.96 -35.59
C PRO A 987 -18.46 2.67 -36.40
N LYS A 988 -18.72 3.44 -37.48
CA LYS A 988 -19.81 3.15 -38.41
C LYS A 988 -19.68 1.74 -39.02
N GLU A 989 -20.75 1.26 -39.62
CA GLU A 989 -20.77 -0.02 -40.32
C GLU A 989 -20.07 0.16 -41.68
N GLY A 990 -19.14 -0.75 -42.04
CA GLY A 990 -18.29 -0.62 -43.23
C GLY A 990 -16.98 0.16 -43.04
N THR A 991 -16.56 0.43 -41.80
CA THR A 991 -15.26 1.06 -41.51
C THR A 991 -14.12 0.04 -41.54
N ASP A 992 -13.36 0.01 -42.63
CA ASP A 992 -12.20 -0.87 -42.79
C ASP A 992 -10.93 -0.29 -42.12
N THR A 993 -10.09 -1.17 -41.57
CA THR A 993 -8.80 -0.82 -40.96
C THR A 993 -7.67 -1.56 -41.63
N THR A 994 -6.71 -0.80 -42.17
CA THR A 994 -5.52 -1.27 -42.85
C THR A 994 -4.36 -1.36 -41.87
N ILE A 995 -3.76 -2.54 -41.73
CA ILE A 995 -2.49 -2.72 -41.03
C ILE A 995 -1.37 -2.84 -42.05
N VAL A 996 -0.31 -2.05 -41.87
CA VAL A 996 0.87 -1.97 -42.73
C VAL A 996 2.10 -2.48 -41.98
N LEU A 997 2.84 -3.35 -42.66
CA LEU A 997 4.24 -3.63 -42.38
C LEU A 997 5.08 -3.22 -43.58
N ALA A 998 6.05 -2.32 -43.38
CA ALA A 998 6.92 -1.81 -44.44
C ALA A 998 8.40 -1.88 -44.05
N ARG A 999 9.29 -1.82 -45.05
CA ARG A 999 10.73 -1.60 -44.87
C ARG A 999 11.12 -0.22 -45.36
N GLU A 1000 11.98 0.45 -44.61
CA GLU A 1000 12.70 1.65 -45.05
C GLU A 1000 14.20 1.37 -45.08
N ASP A 1001 14.90 1.90 -46.08
CA ASP A 1001 16.36 1.94 -46.08
C ASP A 1001 16.84 3.29 -46.63
N ALA A 1002 17.88 3.85 -45.98
CA ALA A 1002 18.46 5.16 -46.30
C ALA A 1002 17.43 6.29 -46.56
N GLY A 1003 16.37 6.39 -45.76
CA GLY A 1003 15.33 7.41 -45.89
C GLY A 1003 14.32 7.17 -47.02
N LYS A 1004 14.26 5.95 -47.58
CA LYS A 1004 13.31 5.55 -48.61
C LYS A 1004 12.53 4.32 -48.18
N VAL A 1005 11.21 4.45 -48.09
CA VAL A 1005 10.30 3.32 -47.88
C VAL A 1005 10.27 2.49 -49.16
N ASP A 1006 10.98 1.37 -49.12
CA ASP A 1006 11.50 0.63 -50.27
C ASP A 1006 10.53 -0.49 -50.70
N GLU A 1007 9.85 -1.12 -49.72
CA GLU A 1007 8.98 -2.26 -49.99
C GLU A 1007 7.83 -2.38 -48.97
N LEU A 1008 6.61 -2.67 -49.46
CA LEU A 1008 5.45 -3.01 -48.65
C LEU A 1008 5.51 -4.52 -48.35
N VAL A 1009 5.87 -4.88 -47.12
CA VAL A 1009 6.10 -6.28 -46.72
C VAL A 1009 4.79 -7.01 -46.49
N ARG A 1010 3.77 -6.32 -45.95
CA ARG A 1010 2.39 -6.82 -45.87
C ARG A 1010 1.39 -5.68 -45.67
N GLU A 1011 0.23 -5.79 -46.32
CA GLU A 1011 -0.94 -4.96 -46.08
C GLU A 1011 -2.16 -5.86 -45.91
N ASN A 1012 -2.89 -5.70 -44.80
CA ASN A 1012 -4.14 -6.39 -44.55
C ASN A 1012 -5.23 -5.33 -44.31
N ALA A 1013 -6.20 -5.21 -45.21
CA ALA A 1013 -7.46 -4.51 -44.94
C ALA A 1013 -8.39 -5.43 -44.15
N ILE A 1014 -8.88 -4.97 -43.00
CA ILE A 1014 -9.76 -5.71 -42.10
C ILE A 1014 -11.11 -5.01 -42.03
N GLY A 1015 -12.12 -5.64 -42.63
CA GLY A 1015 -13.51 -5.23 -42.49
C GLY A 1015 -14.09 -5.64 -41.14
N LYS A 1016 -14.92 -4.76 -40.58
CA LYS A 1016 -15.53 -4.86 -39.24
C LYS A 1016 -16.45 -6.10 -39.05
N PRO A 1017 -16.28 -6.86 -37.96
CA PRO A 1017 -17.34 -7.66 -37.36
C PRO A 1017 -17.51 -7.37 -35.86
N LYS A 1018 -18.26 -8.22 -35.15
CA LYS A 1018 -18.65 -8.03 -33.74
C LYS A 1018 -17.56 -8.37 -32.71
N GLU A 1019 -16.42 -8.89 -33.15
CA GLU A 1019 -15.33 -9.37 -32.29
C GLU A 1019 -13.96 -8.91 -32.82
N SER A 1020 -12.94 -8.92 -31.96
CA SER A 1020 -11.57 -8.55 -32.32
C SER A 1020 -10.93 -9.53 -33.31
N HIS A 1021 -10.23 -9.03 -34.33
CA HIS A 1021 -9.42 -9.85 -35.23
C HIS A 1021 -8.03 -10.10 -34.66
N LEU A 1022 -7.62 -11.37 -34.61
CA LEU A 1022 -6.23 -11.77 -34.41
C LEU A 1022 -5.69 -12.29 -35.75
N PHE A 1023 -4.51 -11.84 -36.17
CA PHE A 1023 -3.81 -12.46 -37.30
C PHE A 1023 -2.33 -12.69 -36.97
N THR A 1024 -1.83 -13.82 -37.45
CA THR A 1024 -0.41 -14.18 -37.32
C THR A 1024 0.41 -13.44 -38.38
N VAL A 1025 1.51 -12.86 -37.93
CA VAL A 1025 2.59 -12.37 -38.79
C VAL A 1025 3.68 -13.44 -38.79
N ASP A 1026 4.12 -13.84 -39.97
CA ASP A 1026 5.27 -14.71 -40.17
C ASP A 1026 5.86 -14.37 -41.54
N LEU A 1027 6.87 -13.51 -41.54
CA LEU A 1027 7.43 -12.89 -42.74
C LEU A 1027 8.96 -12.95 -42.65
N THR A 1028 9.64 -13.01 -43.79
CA THR A 1028 11.11 -12.94 -43.85
C THR A 1028 11.51 -11.87 -44.84
N THR A 1029 12.38 -10.96 -44.42
CA THR A 1029 12.87 -9.85 -45.25
C THR A 1029 14.35 -9.60 -45.00
N THR A 1030 14.95 -8.74 -45.82
CA THR A 1030 16.32 -8.25 -45.67
C THR A 1030 16.27 -6.78 -45.30
N VAL A 1031 17.05 -6.35 -44.31
CA VAL A 1031 17.13 -4.97 -43.82
C VAL A 1031 18.59 -4.50 -43.92
N GLY A 1032 18.84 -3.36 -44.58
CA GLY A 1032 20.19 -2.84 -44.77
C GLY A 1032 20.85 -2.32 -43.49
N PRO A 1033 22.12 -1.88 -43.56
CA PRO A 1033 22.92 -1.44 -42.40
C PRO A 1033 22.28 -0.30 -41.59
N THR A 1034 21.53 0.56 -42.27
CA THR A 1034 20.75 1.68 -41.72
C THR A 1034 19.25 1.46 -41.83
N GLY A 1035 18.83 0.28 -42.28
CA GLY A 1035 17.45 -0.03 -42.58
C GLY A 1035 16.59 -0.20 -41.33
N GLN A 1036 15.29 0.02 -41.52
CA GLN A 1036 14.28 -0.02 -40.47
C GLN A 1036 13.05 -0.82 -40.93
N LEU A 1037 12.30 -1.34 -39.96
CA LEU A 1037 10.98 -1.95 -40.19
C LEU A 1037 9.91 -1.09 -39.53
N LEU A 1038 8.84 -0.79 -40.27
CA LEU A 1038 7.76 0.10 -39.84
C LEU A 1038 6.49 -0.71 -39.64
N PHE A 1039 5.89 -0.58 -38.46
CA PHE A 1039 4.61 -1.19 -38.09
C PHE A 1039 3.60 -0.08 -37.84
N SER A 1040 2.46 -0.12 -38.54
CA SER A 1040 1.52 1.00 -38.49
C SER A 1040 0.09 0.59 -38.88
N SER A 1041 -0.91 1.42 -38.52
CA SER A 1041 -2.32 1.17 -38.79
C SER A 1041 -3.11 2.44 -39.14
N ARG A 1042 -4.00 2.36 -40.14
CA ARG A 1042 -4.94 3.44 -40.51
C ARG A 1042 -6.36 2.90 -40.68
N THR A 1043 -7.35 3.74 -40.41
CA THR A 1043 -8.77 3.46 -40.64
C THR A 1043 -9.32 4.36 -41.76
N GLU A 1044 -10.15 3.83 -42.66
CA GLU A 1044 -10.58 4.57 -43.86
C GLU A 1044 -11.77 5.53 -43.65
N ASP A 1045 -12.64 5.28 -42.67
CA ASP A 1045 -13.76 6.19 -42.32
C ASP A 1045 -13.47 7.00 -41.06
N ARG A 1046 -13.48 8.33 -41.19
CA ARG A 1046 -13.20 9.32 -40.13
C ARG A 1046 -14.41 9.56 -39.22
N GLY A 1047 -15.06 8.47 -38.78
CA GLY A 1047 -16.12 8.51 -37.78
C GLY A 1047 -15.57 8.71 -36.37
N LYS A 1048 -16.44 9.10 -35.42
CA LYS A 1048 -16.10 9.12 -33.99
C LYS A 1048 -16.12 7.71 -33.41
N GLY A 1049 -14.97 7.04 -33.40
CA GLY A 1049 -14.77 5.69 -32.90
C GLY A 1049 -13.34 5.49 -32.41
N TRP A 1050 -13.07 4.32 -31.83
CA TRP A 1050 -11.77 4.00 -31.23
C TRP A 1050 -11.32 2.61 -31.63
N VAL A 1051 -10.12 2.51 -32.20
CA VAL A 1051 -9.46 1.26 -32.58
C VAL A 1051 -8.37 0.95 -31.57
N THR A 1052 -8.28 -0.31 -31.16
CA THR A 1052 -7.21 -0.85 -30.32
C THR A 1052 -6.37 -1.81 -31.15
N THR A 1053 -5.08 -1.55 -31.30
CA THR A 1053 -4.13 -2.53 -31.86
C THR A 1053 -3.23 -3.04 -30.74
N HIS A 1054 -2.98 -4.35 -30.71
CA HIS A 1054 -2.08 -4.98 -29.75
C HIS A 1054 -1.24 -6.00 -30.50
N ASP A 1055 0.07 -5.89 -30.42
CA ASP A 1055 0.98 -6.78 -31.13
C ASP A 1055 2.03 -7.41 -30.21
N ASP A 1056 2.28 -8.68 -30.47
CA ASP A 1056 3.22 -9.57 -29.80
C ASP A 1056 4.18 -10.04 -30.88
N LEU A 1057 5.02 -9.12 -31.36
CA LEU A 1057 5.89 -9.29 -32.52
C LEU A 1057 7.35 -9.40 -32.10
N GLN A 1058 7.97 -10.47 -32.58
CA GLN A 1058 9.37 -10.80 -32.41
C GLN A 1058 10.10 -10.66 -33.75
N ILE A 1059 11.29 -10.07 -33.70
CA ILE A 1059 12.19 -9.99 -34.86
C ILE A 1059 13.35 -10.94 -34.62
N THR A 1060 13.43 -12.02 -35.39
CA THR A 1060 14.50 -13.02 -35.29
C THR A 1060 15.52 -12.80 -36.39
N MET A 1061 16.81 -12.65 -36.07
CA MET A 1061 17.85 -12.63 -37.09
C MET A 1061 18.01 -14.02 -37.72
N LEU A 1062 18.21 -14.08 -39.04
CA LEU A 1062 18.39 -15.31 -39.82
C LEU A 1062 19.79 -15.35 -40.44
N ALA A 1063 20.21 -16.50 -40.98
CA ALA A 1063 21.43 -16.60 -41.77
C ALA A 1063 21.50 -15.51 -42.85
N GLU A 1064 22.68 -14.89 -42.97
CA GLU A 1064 23.03 -14.08 -44.13
C GLU A 1064 22.69 -14.87 -45.41
N ALA A 1065 22.00 -14.21 -46.35
CA ALA A 1065 21.85 -14.78 -47.67
C ALA A 1065 23.26 -14.94 -48.25
N LYS A 1066 23.71 -16.19 -48.45
CA LYS A 1066 24.99 -16.48 -49.09
C LYS A 1066 25.07 -15.69 -50.40
N THR A 1067 25.87 -14.63 -50.40
CA THR A 1067 26.35 -14.04 -51.64
C THR A 1067 27.10 -15.15 -52.34
N ALA A 1068 26.57 -15.63 -53.46
CA ALA A 1068 27.33 -16.47 -54.36
C ALA A 1068 28.52 -15.63 -54.83
N SER A 1069 29.71 -15.92 -54.31
CA SER A 1069 30.93 -15.42 -54.91
C SER A 1069 31.02 -15.98 -56.33
N PRO A 1070 31.47 -15.18 -57.31
CA PRO A 1070 31.74 -15.66 -58.67
C PRO A 1070 32.88 -16.68 -58.70
#